data_AF-A0A8J5UKL8-F1
#
_entry.id   AF-A0A8J5UKL8-F1
#
_cell.length_a   1.000
_cell.length_b   1.000
_cell.length_c   1.000
_cell.angle_alpha   90.00
_cell.angle_beta   90.00
_cell.angle_gamma   90.00
#
_symmetry.space_group_name_H-M   'P 1'
#
loop_
_entity.id
_entity.type
_entity.pdbx_description
1 polymer ?
#
loop_
_entity_poly.entity_id
_entity_poly.type
_entity_poly.pdbx_seq_one_letter_code
_entity_poly.pdbx_strand_id
1 'polypeptide(L)'
;MNSGQNSPPFHVGQLLCGGFQGTTVTPQAYHLIVEHKVSSMILSRKNAVSAEQMSKLIKDLQYIAFSQGNYKYPILFAIDEEGGMMNSLFDPDFLTQYPGAMALSATGDPQLVYEISKAIAIELKKVGFSIILGPVLDVVTKLSHQLVGVRSFGTTVEDVTKYGLMCARGLQDGGLFTVGKHFPGIGNATVDSLLELPMIGDSLEQIKHFNTVPFAKLIEEGVLDGISAAGCGVPNISPDETHACLSPVVINQLLRQELKFNGFVISECLEMEALYHSIGLGQGVILALSAGCDLVMVCHDLALQNEAVDSLKKAIANGNLDEEVVMASFGRIERLQRRLPKWSEIFPRGEASAKEDKITLFKYENPELWNQHQKLSSLAYQKSITLVRDFNGALPISKFLSPSDSDQVDSILILTPLLNPIYGTKSIHGHGQHVIEEDAEDGDDADTDVPTPKPRLFTGEEVFQKFGELLANHPISHTRSYNVLHTTYTANGLTPLHESLIENAKIVIVLTSEASRNMYQIGIVKYVSILCGANPASFNNAGQAIYTELTKPLIIVATSSPYDFFYNKSIGSVYMCCYDYTNNALEKLVGVLMGDFDPEGCIPGEKKFAIRKRRLTDDSITSSRSNPGSPVSNKPRTSTPPKRRWLVDEFDMKRDWASLIKLWKNNTADAPSYHDRNKIDYQNETFYKRLYGLLASTNKDQKHFVVRNSSLNILYGVILTWVDEQKAGHLLYILVDKSKRLQSIGKNLHTRAMRYLIKEQKCTTISLGSSFPLVMFPDNSNLNNSRVRTFMNSLGWEISRSHRKKYVMVLHDLENWTVPKKIFRELTIVGVRFDICNDGEKLMNLIDRSIQHSTNEDDINSIKTIYGEAVKHLRNQSPLGVKIIIALEPTNQNVIGSIIFFTNKSQFSKFYPFIDECVNDKQQQQESPLVGGIIGPVIDPSYSNLTEIFKYGLICSGITFLKSSVADDVEINQCIMLDVNDDKTINGVKEIGFDTWKYYYDYYDKKSNPEKVFLS
;
A
#
# COMPACT_ATOMS: atom_id res chain seq x y z
N MET A 1 35.34 13.96 -20.63
CA MET A 1 35.81 13.61 -19.28
C MET A 1 34.74 12.72 -18.65
N ASN A 2 34.99 11.42 -18.55
CA ASN A 2 34.10 10.44 -17.93
C ASN A 2 34.23 10.56 -16.40
N SER A 3 33.28 11.22 -15.75
CA SER A 3 33.12 11.13 -14.31
C SER A 3 32.44 9.80 -13.99
N GLY A 4 33.21 8.85 -13.45
CA GLY A 4 32.67 7.65 -12.83
C GLY A 4 31.63 8.04 -11.79
N GLN A 5 30.39 7.58 -12.00
CA GLN A 5 29.40 7.54 -10.95
C GLN A 5 29.92 6.56 -9.89
N ASN A 6 30.43 7.10 -8.78
CA ASN A 6 30.59 6.31 -7.57
C ASN A 6 29.20 5.78 -7.20
N SER A 7 28.97 4.48 -7.42
CA SER A 7 27.81 3.78 -6.89
C SER A 7 27.68 4.10 -5.40
N PRO A 8 26.47 4.37 -4.88
CA PRO A 8 26.31 4.56 -3.44
C PRO A 8 26.89 3.34 -2.69
N PRO A 9 27.53 3.53 -1.52
CA PRO A 9 28.16 2.44 -0.77
C PRO A 9 27.17 1.42 -0.16
N PHE A 10 25.90 1.45 -0.56
CA PHE A 10 24.79 0.69 0.01
C PHE A 10 23.86 0.15 -1.09
N HIS A 11 23.25 -1.01 -0.82
CA HIS A 11 22.29 -1.66 -1.72
C HIS A 11 20.87 -1.36 -1.26
N VAL A 12 19.99 -0.91 -2.16
CA VAL A 12 18.62 -0.51 -1.79
C VAL A 12 17.78 -1.65 -1.16
N GLY A 13 18.06 -2.91 -1.48
CA GLY A 13 17.32 -4.05 -0.92
C GLY A 13 17.57 -4.23 0.57
N GLN A 14 18.62 -3.62 1.14
CA GLN A 14 18.82 -3.57 2.58
C GLN A 14 17.74 -2.76 3.33
N LEU A 15 16.93 -1.96 2.63
CA LEU A 15 15.76 -1.28 3.18
C LEU A 15 14.49 -2.16 3.13
N LEU A 16 14.60 -3.39 2.62
CA LEU A 16 13.50 -4.35 2.57
C LEU A 16 13.66 -5.45 3.61
N CYS A 17 12.53 -5.87 4.16
CA CYS A 17 12.37 -7.14 4.86
C CYS A 17 11.60 -8.09 3.94
N GLY A 18 12.34 -9.01 3.30
CA GLY A 18 11.77 -9.96 2.35
C GLY A 18 11.28 -11.24 3.04
N GLY A 19 10.47 -12.03 2.34
CA GLY A 19 10.15 -13.39 2.74
C GLY A 19 10.00 -14.30 1.51
N PHE A 20 9.75 -15.58 1.72
CA PHE A 20 9.52 -16.55 0.64
C PHE A 20 8.70 -17.72 1.17
N GLN A 21 8.16 -18.53 0.26
CA GLN A 21 7.47 -19.77 0.60
C GLN A 21 8.38 -20.99 0.38
N GLY A 22 8.24 -22.01 1.24
CA GLY A 22 9.03 -23.24 1.18
C GLY A 22 9.92 -23.42 2.40
N THR A 23 10.35 -24.67 2.59
CA THR A 23 11.05 -25.15 3.81
C THR A 23 12.53 -25.42 3.57
N THR A 24 13.05 -25.03 2.40
CA THR A 24 14.47 -25.12 2.02
C THR A 24 14.85 -23.86 1.26
N VAL A 25 16.13 -23.69 0.93
CA VAL A 25 16.57 -22.56 0.09
C VAL A 25 15.88 -22.64 -1.27
N THR A 26 15.10 -21.61 -1.59
CA THR A 26 14.41 -21.49 -2.89
C THR A 26 15.15 -20.53 -3.82
N PRO A 27 14.89 -20.57 -5.14
CA PRO A 27 15.39 -19.57 -6.08
C PRO A 27 15.00 -18.14 -5.70
N GLN A 28 13.80 -17.95 -5.13
CA GLN A 28 13.36 -16.66 -4.61
C GLN A 28 14.23 -16.18 -3.45
N ALA A 29 14.47 -17.02 -2.44
CA ALA A 29 15.33 -16.68 -1.32
C ALA A 29 16.76 -16.35 -1.78
N TYR A 30 17.29 -17.15 -2.71
CA TYR A 30 18.59 -16.89 -3.33
C TYR A 30 18.63 -15.53 -4.04
N HIS A 31 17.60 -15.19 -4.84
CA HIS A 31 17.51 -13.92 -5.55
C HIS A 31 17.50 -12.72 -4.59
N LEU A 32 16.72 -12.79 -3.50
CA LEU A 32 16.67 -11.75 -2.47
C LEU A 32 18.04 -11.51 -1.83
N ILE A 33 18.77 -12.58 -1.53
CA ILE A 33 20.07 -12.50 -0.85
C ILE A 33 21.17 -12.04 -1.82
N VAL A 34 21.29 -12.67 -2.99
CA VAL A 34 22.45 -12.47 -3.86
C VAL A 34 22.30 -11.24 -4.74
N GLU A 35 21.13 -11.05 -5.36
CA GLU A 35 20.88 -9.96 -6.31
C GLU A 35 20.43 -8.67 -5.59
N HIS A 36 19.46 -8.78 -4.68
CA HIS A 36 18.90 -7.60 -4.00
C HIS A 36 19.65 -7.19 -2.73
N LYS A 37 20.48 -8.07 -2.19
CA LYS A 37 21.26 -7.84 -0.95
C LYS A 37 20.39 -7.44 0.25
N VAL A 38 19.24 -8.10 0.44
CA VAL A 38 18.34 -7.80 1.57
C VAL A 38 19.04 -7.93 2.92
N SER A 39 18.77 -7.00 3.85
CA SER A 39 19.41 -6.98 5.17
C SER A 39 18.67 -7.85 6.19
N SER A 40 17.38 -8.09 5.94
CA SER A 40 16.48 -8.80 6.83
C SER A 40 15.50 -9.67 6.07
N MET A 41 15.06 -10.76 6.70
CA MET A 41 14.04 -11.65 6.19
C MET A 41 13.08 -12.07 7.29
N ILE A 42 11.79 -12.20 6.97
CA ILE A 42 10.78 -12.76 7.87
C ILE A 42 10.49 -14.21 7.48
N LEU A 43 10.53 -15.12 8.45
CA LEU A 43 10.15 -16.52 8.28
C LEU A 43 8.90 -16.80 9.11
N SER A 44 8.00 -17.60 8.54
CA SER A 44 6.69 -17.91 9.12
C SER A 44 6.46 -19.42 9.19
N ARG A 45 5.26 -19.83 9.61
CA ARG A 45 4.81 -21.23 9.59
C ARG A 45 4.98 -21.90 8.21
N LYS A 46 4.87 -21.15 7.11
CA LYS A 46 5.07 -21.67 5.74
C LYS A 46 6.51 -22.12 5.47
N ASN A 47 7.46 -21.76 6.32
CA ASN A 47 8.88 -22.14 6.23
C ASN A 47 9.27 -23.23 7.24
N ALA A 48 8.33 -23.66 8.09
CA ALA A 48 8.59 -24.49 9.26
C ALA A 48 8.06 -25.92 9.10
N VAL A 49 8.97 -26.89 9.27
CA VAL A 49 8.67 -28.33 9.37
C VAL A 49 8.99 -28.84 10.78
N SER A 50 10.12 -28.40 11.33
CA SER A 50 10.63 -28.69 12.67
C SER A 50 11.62 -27.60 13.07
N ALA A 51 11.98 -27.53 14.36
CA ALA A 51 13.02 -26.60 14.84
C ALA A 51 14.38 -26.88 14.18
N GLU A 52 14.70 -28.16 13.94
CA GLU A 52 15.94 -28.57 13.27
C GLU A 52 15.99 -28.11 11.81
N GLN A 53 14.93 -28.36 11.05
CA GLN A 53 14.86 -27.93 9.66
C GLN A 53 14.92 -26.40 9.55
N MET A 54 14.21 -25.68 10.42
CA MET A 54 14.24 -24.21 10.44
C MET A 54 15.67 -23.70 10.73
N SER A 55 16.35 -24.30 11.71
CA SER A 55 17.73 -23.92 12.03
C SER A 55 18.69 -24.19 10.87
N LYS A 56 18.52 -25.34 10.18
CA LYS A 56 19.27 -25.64 8.97
C LYS A 56 19.00 -24.62 7.86
N LEU A 57 17.73 -24.27 7.62
CA LEU A 57 17.34 -23.28 6.62
C LEU A 57 18.00 -21.93 6.87
N ILE A 58 17.95 -21.43 8.11
CA ILE A 58 18.61 -20.17 8.49
C ILE A 58 20.12 -20.27 8.27
N LYS A 59 20.75 -21.37 8.68
CA LYS A 59 22.20 -21.61 8.47
C LYS A 59 22.55 -21.58 6.97
N ASP A 60 21.78 -22.26 6.14
CA ASP A 60 22.00 -22.34 4.69
C ASP A 60 21.85 -20.96 4.03
N LEU A 61 20.85 -20.16 4.43
CA LEU A 61 20.66 -18.80 3.94
C LEU A 61 21.80 -17.86 4.39
N GLN A 62 22.23 -17.95 5.65
CA GLN A 62 23.41 -17.22 6.13
C GLN A 62 24.68 -17.62 5.36
N TYR A 63 24.83 -18.89 5.00
CA TYR A 63 25.96 -19.35 4.19
C TYR A 63 25.96 -18.74 2.79
N ILE A 64 24.80 -18.62 2.15
CA ILE A 64 24.67 -17.95 0.84
C ILE A 64 25.05 -16.48 0.97
N ALA A 65 24.57 -15.78 2.02
CA ALA A 65 24.91 -14.39 2.27
C ALA A 65 26.42 -14.18 2.50
N PHE A 66 27.06 -15.09 3.24
CA PHE A 66 28.50 -15.09 3.50
C PHE A 66 29.33 -15.35 2.24
N SER A 67 29.09 -16.48 1.56
CA SER A 67 29.96 -17.00 0.50
C SER A 67 29.71 -16.39 -0.88
N GLN A 68 28.45 -16.13 -1.22
CA GLN A 68 28.04 -15.66 -2.55
C GLN A 68 27.52 -14.22 -2.50
N GLY A 69 26.87 -13.85 -1.40
CA GLY A 69 26.38 -12.51 -1.16
C GLY A 69 27.47 -11.50 -0.78
N ASN A 70 28.61 -11.97 -0.25
CA ASN A 70 29.71 -11.17 0.27
C ASN A 70 29.27 -10.07 1.26
N TYR A 71 28.36 -10.44 2.16
CA TYR A 71 27.77 -9.53 3.14
C TYR A 71 28.78 -9.12 4.23
N LYS A 72 28.75 -7.84 4.62
CA LYS A 72 29.53 -7.34 5.76
C LYS A 72 29.05 -7.88 7.11
N TYR A 73 27.73 -8.04 7.26
CA TYR A 73 27.07 -8.51 8.47
C TYR A 73 26.06 -9.63 8.14
N PRO A 74 25.75 -10.54 9.07
CA PRO A 74 24.72 -11.55 8.86
C PRO A 74 23.33 -10.95 8.59
N ILE A 75 22.49 -11.73 7.90
CA ILE A 75 21.09 -11.36 7.66
C ILE A 75 20.33 -11.41 8.99
N LEU A 76 19.46 -10.45 9.21
CA LEU A 76 18.52 -10.43 10.34
C LEU A 76 17.30 -11.29 10.01
N PHE A 77 17.14 -12.42 10.69
CA PHE A 77 15.91 -13.23 10.60
C PHE A 77 14.89 -12.81 11.65
N ALA A 78 13.69 -12.46 11.20
CA ALA A 78 12.53 -12.10 11.99
C ALA A 78 11.52 -13.25 12.06
N ILE A 79 10.84 -13.37 13.19
CA ILE A 79 9.73 -14.30 13.42
C ILE A 79 8.61 -13.61 14.19
N ASP A 80 7.38 -14.03 13.93
CA ASP A 80 6.22 -13.69 14.74
C ASP A 80 5.87 -14.86 15.68
N GLU A 81 6.36 -14.80 16.92
CA GLU A 81 6.22 -15.85 17.93
C GLU A 81 5.63 -15.24 19.22
N GLU A 82 4.30 -15.16 19.32
CA GLU A 82 3.62 -14.46 20.43
C GLU A 82 3.29 -15.36 21.64
N GLY A 83 3.42 -16.67 21.50
CA GLY A 83 2.94 -17.65 22.48
C GLY A 83 1.48 -18.05 22.26
N GLY A 84 1.01 -19.01 23.04
CA GLY A 84 -0.32 -19.59 22.92
C GLY A 84 -0.56 -20.13 21.51
N MET A 85 -1.62 -19.67 20.86
CA MET A 85 -2.03 -20.13 19.52
C MET A 85 -1.30 -19.43 18.37
N MET A 86 -0.59 -18.33 18.65
CA MET A 86 -0.01 -17.42 17.65
C MET A 86 1.50 -17.67 17.45
N ASN A 87 1.87 -18.95 17.36
CA ASN A 87 3.24 -19.39 17.13
C ASN A 87 3.49 -19.65 15.63
N SER A 88 4.54 -19.05 15.08
CA SER A 88 5.00 -19.30 13.72
C SER A 88 5.83 -20.58 13.62
N LEU A 89 6.56 -20.93 14.67
CA LEU A 89 7.35 -22.15 14.73
C LEU A 89 6.87 -23.03 15.90
N PHE A 90 6.37 -24.22 15.59
CA PHE A 90 5.91 -25.17 16.61
C PHE A 90 6.58 -26.53 16.42
N ASP A 91 7.20 -27.01 17.49
CA ASP A 91 7.86 -28.31 17.55
C ASP A 91 7.88 -28.77 19.03
N PRO A 92 6.89 -29.56 19.48
CA PRO A 92 6.73 -29.88 20.90
C PRO A 92 7.88 -30.71 21.48
N ASP A 93 8.68 -31.35 20.62
CA ASP A 93 9.83 -32.16 21.05
C ASP A 93 11.07 -31.32 21.31
N PHE A 94 11.18 -30.14 20.66
CA PHE A 94 12.41 -29.34 20.60
C PHE A 94 12.24 -27.84 20.87
N LEU A 95 11.00 -27.36 21.00
CA LEU A 95 10.63 -26.01 21.43
C LEU A 95 9.56 -26.07 22.52
N THR A 96 9.74 -25.23 23.54
CA THR A 96 8.79 -25.15 24.65
C THR A 96 7.58 -24.34 24.22
N GLN A 97 6.38 -24.91 24.39
CA GLN A 97 5.12 -24.17 24.22
C GLN A 97 4.90 -23.27 25.45
N TYR A 98 4.64 -21.97 25.25
CA TYR A 98 4.34 -21.02 26.33
C TYR A 98 2.95 -20.40 26.18
N PRO A 99 2.32 -19.92 27.27
CA PRO A 99 1.04 -19.22 27.20
C PRO A 99 1.14 -17.89 26.42
N GLY A 100 0.03 -17.47 25.80
CA GLY A 100 -0.06 -16.16 25.14
C GLY A 100 -0.12 -14.97 26.09
N ALA A 101 -0.08 -13.74 25.56
CA ALA A 101 0.02 -12.50 26.35
C ALA A 101 -1.08 -12.33 27.42
N MET A 102 -2.35 -12.59 27.09
CA MET A 102 -3.44 -12.47 28.06
C MET A 102 -3.37 -13.56 29.15
N ALA A 103 -2.93 -14.77 28.81
CA ALA A 103 -2.71 -15.84 29.77
C ALA A 103 -1.56 -15.50 30.74
N LEU A 104 -0.48 -14.93 30.21
CA LEU A 104 0.68 -14.50 31.00
C LEU A 104 0.33 -13.37 31.96
N SER A 105 -0.41 -12.35 31.50
CA SER A 105 -0.90 -11.27 32.37
C SER A 105 -1.91 -11.77 33.42
N ALA A 106 -2.70 -12.79 33.09
CA ALA A 106 -3.64 -13.40 34.02
C ALA A 106 -2.98 -14.07 35.23
N THR A 107 -1.72 -14.47 35.12
CA THR A 107 -0.95 -15.00 36.26
C THR A 107 -0.75 -13.98 37.39
N GLY A 108 -0.91 -12.68 37.10
CA GLY A 108 -0.65 -11.62 38.07
C GLY A 108 0.83 -11.40 38.39
N ASP A 109 1.74 -12.12 37.72
CA ASP A 109 3.16 -12.24 38.07
C ASP A 109 4.07 -11.69 36.95
N PRO A 110 4.51 -10.43 37.03
CA PRO A 110 5.34 -9.81 35.99
C PRO A 110 6.73 -10.44 35.89
N GLN A 111 7.25 -11.00 36.98
CA GLN A 111 8.55 -11.66 36.94
C GLN A 111 8.46 -12.96 36.14
N LEU A 112 7.37 -13.72 36.31
CA LEU A 112 7.09 -14.89 35.49
C LEU A 112 7.01 -14.54 34.00
N VAL A 113 6.40 -13.41 33.63
CA VAL A 113 6.39 -12.91 32.24
C VAL A 113 7.81 -12.66 31.74
N TYR A 114 8.67 -12.00 32.52
CA TYR A 114 10.06 -11.77 32.15
C TYR A 114 10.84 -13.08 31.94
N GLU A 115 10.75 -14.03 32.87
CA GLU A 115 11.48 -15.31 32.77
C GLU A 115 11.02 -16.11 31.54
N ILE A 116 9.70 -16.13 31.26
CA ILE A 116 9.16 -16.81 30.07
C ILE A 116 9.64 -16.16 28.79
N SER A 117 9.53 -14.84 28.70
CA SER A 117 9.99 -14.10 27.54
C SER A 117 11.49 -14.29 27.28
N LYS A 118 12.29 -14.37 28.35
CA LYS A 118 13.71 -14.71 28.25
C LYS A 118 13.95 -16.13 27.74
N ALA A 119 13.20 -17.10 28.24
CA ALA A 119 13.28 -18.48 27.81
C ALA A 119 12.92 -18.64 26.31
N ILE A 120 11.84 -17.99 25.86
CA ILE A 120 11.44 -17.92 24.44
C ILE A 120 12.60 -17.37 23.59
N ALA A 121 13.17 -16.24 24.00
CA ALA A 121 14.24 -15.61 23.24
C ALA A 121 15.51 -16.48 23.15
N ILE A 122 15.89 -17.16 24.23
CA ILE A 122 17.04 -18.08 24.24
C ILE A 122 16.82 -19.23 23.24
N GLU A 123 15.64 -19.85 23.26
CA GLU A 123 15.32 -20.98 22.36
C GLU A 123 15.31 -20.54 20.89
N LEU A 124 14.62 -19.45 20.55
CA LEU A 124 14.55 -18.91 19.19
C LEU A 124 15.92 -18.40 18.69
N LYS A 125 16.72 -17.80 19.57
CA LYS A 125 18.09 -17.38 19.24
C LYS A 125 18.95 -18.58 18.84
N LYS A 126 18.76 -19.72 19.50
CA LYS A 126 19.46 -20.97 19.16
C LYS A 126 19.03 -21.53 17.81
N VAL A 127 17.76 -21.39 17.42
CA VAL A 127 17.29 -21.74 16.07
C VAL A 127 17.97 -20.88 15.01
N GLY A 128 18.22 -19.60 15.32
CA GLY A 128 18.94 -18.66 14.46
C GLY A 128 18.21 -17.34 14.21
N PHE A 129 17.07 -17.13 14.87
CA PHE A 129 16.35 -15.87 14.80
C PHE A 129 17.10 -14.75 15.52
N SER A 130 16.87 -13.52 15.06
CA SER A 130 17.52 -12.33 15.58
C SER A 130 16.53 -11.24 15.97
N ILE A 131 15.38 -11.18 15.30
CA ILE A 131 14.30 -10.24 15.56
C ILE A 131 13.07 -11.04 15.97
N ILE A 132 12.38 -10.58 17.01
CA ILE A 132 11.02 -11.03 17.30
C ILE A 132 10.07 -9.85 17.10
N LEU A 133 9.00 -10.07 16.35
CA LEU A 133 7.93 -9.10 16.17
C LEU A 133 7.02 -9.10 17.41
N GLY A 134 7.54 -8.59 18.53
CA GLY A 134 6.84 -8.43 19.79
C GLY A 134 7.65 -7.63 20.82
N PRO A 135 7.02 -7.22 21.94
CA PRO A 135 5.68 -7.59 22.39
C PRO A 135 4.53 -6.88 21.65
N VAL A 136 3.33 -7.44 21.76
CA VAL A 136 2.07 -6.76 21.43
C VAL A 136 1.74 -5.76 22.53
N LEU A 137 1.58 -4.49 22.17
CA LEU A 137 1.36 -3.34 23.04
C LEU A 137 0.00 -2.68 22.83
N ASP A 138 -0.89 -3.36 22.11
CA ASP A 138 -2.25 -2.90 21.85
C ASP A 138 -3.11 -2.99 23.12
N VAL A 139 -3.77 -1.90 23.50
CA VAL A 139 -4.75 -1.87 24.60
C VAL A 139 -6.15 -2.11 24.04
N VAL A 140 -6.81 -3.19 24.46
CA VAL A 140 -8.11 -3.59 23.91
C VAL A 140 -9.26 -3.02 24.76
N THR A 141 -9.97 -1.99 24.29
CA THR A 141 -11.10 -1.42 25.07
C THR A 141 -12.44 -2.09 24.82
N LYS A 142 -12.65 -2.65 23.61
CA LYS A 142 -13.91 -3.28 23.21
C LYS A 142 -13.64 -4.61 22.54
N LEU A 143 -13.94 -5.68 23.27
CA LEU A 143 -13.78 -7.05 22.80
C LEU A 143 -14.91 -7.50 21.86
N SER A 144 -15.80 -6.60 21.43
CA SER A 144 -16.65 -6.86 20.27
C SER A 144 -15.90 -6.74 18.94
N HIS A 145 -14.71 -6.12 18.93
CA HIS A 145 -13.85 -5.93 17.76
C HIS A 145 -12.47 -6.57 18.01
N GLN A 146 -12.38 -7.88 17.79
CA GLN A 146 -11.30 -8.73 18.31
C GLN A 146 -10.15 -8.99 17.32
N LEU A 147 -9.67 -7.97 16.61
CA LEU A 147 -8.45 -8.11 15.79
C LEU A 147 -7.24 -8.54 16.62
N VAL A 148 -7.16 -8.06 17.86
CA VAL A 148 -6.08 -8.36 18.81
C VAL A 148 -6.51 -9.43 19.81
N GLY A 149 -7.63 -9.25 20.52
CA GLY A 149 -8.16 -10.25 21.46
C GLY A 149 -7.14 -10.67 22.54
N VAL A 150 -6.97 -11.98 22.74
CA VAL A 150 -6.03 -12.58 23.72
C VAL A 150 -4.54 -12.34 23.42
N ARG A 151 -4.22 -11.75 22.26
CA ARG A 151 -2.85 -11.32 21.91
C ARG A 151 -2.39 -10.11 22.72
N SER A 152 -3.31 -9.38 23.33
CA SER A 152 -2.99 -8.27 24.24
C SER A 152 -2.77 -8.77 25.66
N PHE A 153 -1.91 -8.09 26.41
CA PHE A 153 -1.75 -8.26 27.85
C PHE A 153 -2.94 -7.74 28.66
N GLY A 154 -3.93 -7.07 28.06
CA GLY A 154 -5.14 -6.70 28.78
C GLY A 154 -5.94 -5.56 28.15
N THR A 155 -6.85 -5.02 28.96
CA THR A 155 -7.80 -3.99 28.55
C THR A 155 -7.47 -2.60 29.11
N THR A 156 -6.42 -2.50 29.93
CA THR A 156 -5.97 -1.26 30.58
C THR A 156 -4.57 -0.88 30.10
N VAL A 157 -4.28 0.42 30.07
CA VAL A 157 -2.95 0.95 29.72
C VAL A 157 -1.92 0.46 30.75
N GLU A 158 -2.31 0.39 32.02
CA GLU A 158 -1.46 -0.02 33.13
C GLU A 158 -0.98 -1.46 32.98
N ASP A 159 -1.89 -2.41 32.70
CA ASP A 159 -1.52 -3.82 32.56
C ASP A 159 -0.69 -4.07 31.31
N VAL A 160 -1.08 -3.47 30.17
CA VAL A 160 -0.32 -3.62 28.92
C VAL A 160 1.09 -3.03 29.06
N THR A 161 1.23 -1.89 29.72
CA THR A 161 2.55 -1.31 30.00
C THR A 161 3.37 -2.20 30.94
N LYS A 162 2.76 -2.67 32.04
CA LYS A 162 3.42 -3.46 33.08
C LYS A 162 3.94 -4.80 32.55
N TYR A 163 3.08 -5.59 31.91
CA TYR A 163 3.47 -6.91 31.40
C TYR A 163 4.22 -6.81 30.08
N GLY A 164 3.87 -5.86 29.21
CA GLY A 164 4.62 -5.59 27.97
C GLY A 164 6.08 -5.19 28.25
N LEU A 165 6.33 -4.37 29.28
CA LEU A 165 7.69 -4.00 29.69
C LEU A 165 8.51 -5.22 30.13
N MET A 166 7.93 -6.10 30.95
CA MET A 166 8.62 -7.31 31.41
C MET A 166 8.87 -8.29 30.27
N CYS A 167 7.91 -8.42 29.33
CA CYS A 167 8.09 -9.21 28.13
C CYS A 167 9.24 -8.67 27.26
N ALA A 168 9.25 -7.37 26.96
CA ALA A 168 10.32 -6.75 26.18
C ALA A 168 11.71 -6.93 26.84
N ARG A 169 11.82 -6.72 28.16
CA ARG A 169 13.07 -6.95 28.90
C ARG A 169 13.53 -8.40 28.81
N GLY A 170 12.62 -9.36 29.01
CA GLY A 170 12.95 -10.78 28.91
C GLY A 170 13.46 -11.15 27.51
N LEU A 171 12.75 -10.73 26.46
CA LEU A 171 13.14 -10.97 25.08
C LEU A 171 14.52 -10.38 24.75
N GLN A 172 14.78 -9.14 25.19
CA GLN A 172 16.06 -8.45 25.00
C GLN A 172 17.21 -9.16 25.73
N ASP A 173 17.01 -9.52 27.00
CA ASP A 173 18.00 -10.24 27.82
C ASP A 173 18.25 -11.67 27.34
N GLY A 174 17.29 -12.28 26.65
CA GLY A 174 17.46 -13.56 25.95
C GLY A 174 18.19 -13.43 24.60
N GLY A 175 18.51 -12.21 24.16
CA GLY A 175 19.38 -11.95 23.01
C GLY A 175 18.67 -11.74 21.67
N LEU A 176 17.35 -11.52 21.66
CA LEU A 176 16.59 -11.11 20.48
C LEU A 176 16.38 -9.60 20.45
N PHE A 177 16.33 -9.04 19.25
CA PHE A 177 15.90 -7.66 19.05
C PHE A 177 14.38 -7.58 19.15
N THR A 178 13.91 -6.69 20.01
CA THR A 178 12.49 -6.53 20.35
C THR A 178 11.82 -5.47 19.49
N VAL A 179 10.66 -5.81 18.92
CA VAL A 179 9.93 -4.93 18.00
C VAL A 179 8.49 -4.79 18.48
N GLY A 180 8.19 -3.69 19.18
CA GLY A 180 6.86 -3.43 19.72
C GLY A 180 5.82 -3.22 18.61
N LYS A 181 4.63 -3.82 18.75
CA LYS A 181 3.57 -3.77 17.72
C LYS A 181 2.16 -3.67 18.31
N HIS A 182 1.15 -3.18 17.59
CA HIS A 182 1.19 -2.63 16.22
C HIS A 182 1.01 -1.12 16.30
N PHE A 183 2.07 -0.35 16.08
CA PHE A 183 2.03 1.11 16.29
C PHE A 183 1.09 1.81 15.29
N PRO A 184 0.19 2.71 15.71
CA PRO A 184 0.14 3.42 17.00
C PRO A 184 -0.74 2.76 18.09
N GLY A 185 -1.15 1.52 17.89
CA GLY A 185 -1.99 0.74 18.79
C GLY A 185 -3.35 0.47 18.17
N ILE A 186 -3.58 -0.74 17.67
CA ILE A 186 -4.80 -1.14 16.92
C ILE A 186 -5.89 -1.76 17.79
N GLY A 187 -5.73 -1.77 19.12
CA GLY A 187 -6.66 -2.43 20.03
C GLY A 187 -8.11 -1.89 20.01
N ASN A 188 -8.30 -0.68 19.48
CA ASN A 188 -9.63 -0.05 19.28
C ASN A 188 -10.07 -0.01 17.81
N ALA A 189 -9.29 -0.62 16.90
CA ALA A 189 -9.61 -0.58 15.48
C ALA A 189 -10.88 -1.41 15.19
N THR A 190 -11.72 -0.88 14.29
CA THR A 190 -12.89 -1.59 13.75
C THR A 190 -12.58 -2.06 12.33
N VAL A 191 -13.04 -3.25 11.95
CA VAL A 191 -12.90 -3.73 10.57
C VAL A 191 -14.03 -3.14 9.72
N ASP A 192 -13.69 -2.47 8.63
CA ASP A 192 -14.66 -2.06 7.61
C ASP A 192 -15.04 -3.28 6.76
N SER A 193 -16.33 -3.62 6.72
CA SER A 193 -16.86 -4.78 5.99
C SER A 193 -16.67 -4.72 4.47
N LEU A 194 -16.42 -3.54 3.90
CA LEU A 194 -16.23 -3.38 2.44
C LEU A 194 -14.76 -3.47 2.00
N LEU A 195 -13.83 -3.13 2.89
CA LEU A 195 -12.40 -3.05 2.58
C LEU A 195 -11.57 -4.13 3.29
N GLU A 196 -12.19 -4.88 4.21
CA GLU A 196 -11.54 -5.84 5.12
C GLU A 196 -10.33 -5.24 5.88
N LEU A 197 -10.29 -3.92 6.02
CA LEU A 197 -9.17 -3.16 6.56
C LEU A 197 -9.48 -2.71 8.00
N PRO A 198 -8.55 -2.90 8.97
CA PRO A 198 -8.67 -2.31 10.30
C PRO A 198 -8.60 -0.77 10.23
N MET A 199 -9.55 -0.09 10.86
CA MET A 199 -9.64 1.38 10.87
C MET A 199 -9.67 1.92 12.31
N ILE A 200 -8.80 2.89 12.60
CA ILE A 200 -8.79 3.66 13.84
C ILE A 200 -9.52 4.99 13.60
N GLY A 201 -10.73 5.12 14.15
CA GLY A 201 -11.52 6.35 14.12
C GLY A 201 -11.08 7.41 15.14
N ASP A 202 -10.10 7.11 15.98
CA ASP A 202 -9.60 8.04 17.00
C ASP A 202 -8.82 9.20 16.37
N SER A 203 -8.88 10.38 17.00
CA SER A 203 -8.03 11.52 16.67
C SER A 203 -6.59 11.32 17.16
N LEU A 204 -5.64 12.08 16.60
CA LEU A 204 -4.24 12.02 16.99
C LEU A 204 -4.04 12.23 18.51
N GLU A 205 -4.80 13.14 19.13
CA GLU A 205 -4.72 13.41 20.57
C GLU A 205 -5.27 12.26 21.42
N GLN A 206 -6.32 11.57 20.97
CA GLN A 206 -6.83 10.38 21.66
C GLN A 206 -5.81 9.24 21.61
N ILE A 207 -5.21 8.99 20.44
CA ILE A 207 -4.15 7.98 20.26
C ILE A 207 -2.94 8.27 21.15
N LYS A 208 -2.55 9.55 21.28
CA LYS A 208 -1.44 10.00 22.15
C LYS A 208 -1.67 9.67 23.62
N HIS A 209 -2.88 9.90 24.12
CA HIS A 209 -3.19 9.77 25.55
C HIS A 209 -3.71 8.37 25.94
N PHE A 210 -3.89 7.46 24.98
CA PHE A 210 -4.41 6.13 25.23
C PHE A 210 -3.58 5.05 24.52
N ASN A 211 -3.72 4.91 23.20
CA ASN A 211 -3.15 3.78 22.45
C ASN A 211 -1.62 3.73 22.50
N THR A 212 -0.95 4.89 22.44
CA THR A 212 0.52 4.97 22.38
C THR A 212 1.21 5.03 23.73
N VAL A 213 0.47 5.07 24.84
CA VAL A 213 1.07 5.18 26.18
C VAL A 213 1.99 3.99 26.51
N PRO A 214 1.63 2.72 26.24
CA PRO A 214 2.55 1.60 26.45
C PRO A 214 3.82 1.71 25.60
N PHE A 215 3.68 2.12 24.33
CA PHE A 215 4.83 2.34 23.44
C PHE A 215 5.76 3.43 23.99
N ALA A 216 5.22 4.58 24.38
CA ALA A 216 5.97 5.68 24.94
C ALA A 216 6.78 5.24 26.16
N LYS A 217 6.17 4.46 27.06
CA LYS A 217 6.85 3.99 28.27
C LYS A 217 7.97 3.01 27.97
N LEU A 218 7.76 2.05 27.06
CA LEU A 218 8.80 1.09 26.70
C LEU A 218 9.96 1.73 25.90
N ILE A 219 9.67 2.77 25.11
CA ILE A 219 10.69 3.59 24.43
C ILE A 219 11.55 4.33 25.46
N GLU A 220 10.93 4.95 26.48
CA GLU A 220 11.63 5.65 27.56
C GLU A 220 12.56 4.71 28.35
N GLU A 221 12.11 3.47 28.59
CA GLU A 221 12.89 2.43 29.28
C GLU A 221 14.02 1.83 28.42
N GLY A 222 14.07 2.13 27.12
CA GLY A 222 15.13 1.66 26.21
C GLY A 222 15.08 0.16 25.89
N VAL A 223 13.91 -0.47 26.05
CA VAL A 223 13.74 -1.94 25.91
C VAL A 223 13.26 -2.36 24.52
N LEU A 224 13.06 -1.41 23.59
CA LEU A 224 12.64 -1.66 22.22
C LEU A 224 13.76 -1.31 21.23
N ASP A 225 14.18 -2.29 20.45
CA ASP A 225 15.13 -2.09 19.34
C ASP A 225 14.41 -1.56 18.09
N GLY A 226 13.15 -1.96 17.91
CA GLY A 226 12.32 -1.57 16.79
C GLY A 226 10.86 -1.34 17.12
N ILE A 227 10.11 -0.81 16.15
CA ILE A 227 8.65 -0.68 16.17
C ILE A 227 8.08 -1.22 14.86
N SER A 228 7.05 -2.05 14.94
CA SER A 228 6.24 -2.44 13.78
C SER A 228 5.06 -1.48 13.62
N ALA A 229 5.03 -0.78 12.50
CA ALA A 229 3.99 0.20 12.15
C ALA A 229 2.81 -0.48 11.46
N ALA A 230 1.62 -0.31 12.00
CA ALA A 230 0.41 -1.00 11.55
C ALA A 230 -0.05 -0.59 10.15
N GLY A 231 -0.52 -1.57 9.37
CA GLY A 231 -1.25 -1.37 8.12
C GLY A 231 -2.73 -1.03 8.33
N CYS A 232 -3.08 -0.28 9.38
CA CYS A 232 -4.47 0.11 9.67
C CYS A 232 -4.75 1.53 9.16
N GLY A 233 -6.00 1.83 8.80
CA GLY A 233 -6.36 3.16 8.36
C GLY A 233 -6.68 4.14 9.48
N VAL A 234 -6.29 5.39 9.26
CA VAL A 234 -6.34 6.48 10.24
C VAL A 234 -7.03 7.72 9.66
N PRO A 235 -8.30 7.63 9.22
CA PRO A 235 -8.96 8.64 8.41
C PRO A 235 -9.06 10.01 9.09
N ASN A 236 -9.11 10.05 10.42
CA ASN A 236 -9.18 11.30 11.19
C ASN A 236 -7.80 11.94 11.44
N ILE A 237 -6.70 11.29 11.04
CA ILE A 237 -5.32 11.78 11.18
C ILE A 237 -4.71 12.06 9.81
N SER A 238 -4.84 11.11 8.89
CA SER A 238 -4.37 11.19 7.52
C SER A 238 -5.47 10.75 6.55
N PRO A 239 -6.42 11.63 6.18
CA PRO A 239 -7.50 11.29 5.24
C PRO A 239 -6.98 10.84 3.87
N ASP A 240 -5.87 11.44 3.41
CA ASP A 240 -5.26 11.16 2.11
C ASP A 240 -4.31 9.94 2.11
N GLU A 241 -3.72 9.61 3.27
CA GLU A 241 -2.78 8.50 3.43
C GLU A 241 -3.43 7.45 4.31
N THR A 242 -4.11 6.53 3.63
CA THR A 242 -5.08 5.60 4.23
C THR A 242 -4.51 4.61 5.22
N HIS A 243 -3.19 4.55 5.47
CA HIS A 243 -2.56 3.57 6.35
C HIS A 243 -1.55 4.23 7.30
N ALA A 244 -1.54 3.82 8.57
CA ALA A 244 -0.70 4.39 9.62
C ALA A 244 0.80 4.23 9.33
N CYS A 245 1.23 3.09 8.78
CA CYS A 245 2.62 2.84 8.36
C CYS A 245 3.10 3.72 7.19
N LEU A 246 2.18 4.41 6.50
CA LEU A 246 2.47 5.34 5.40
C LEU A 246 2.33 6.81 5.82
N SER A 247 1.88 7.08 7.06
CA SER A 247 1.58 8.43 7.53
C SER A 247 2.81 9.06 8.21
N PRO A 248 3.37 10.17 7.68
CA PRO A 248 4.43 10.92 8.34
C PRO A 248 3.93 11.62 9.62
N VAL A 249 2.61 11.81 9.78
CA VAL A 249 2.05 12.32 11.04
C VAL A 249 2.16 11.26 12.13
N VAL A 250 1.85 10.00 11.81
CA VAL A 250 1.96 8.90 12.78
C VAL A 250 3.42 8.50 13.01
N ILE A 251 4.21 8.33 11.95
CA ILE A 251 5.57 7.82 12.09
C ILE A 251 6.58 8.95 12.39
N ASN A 252 6.65 10.00 11.57
CA ASN A 252 7.64 11.05 11.78
C ASN A 252 7.27 11.95 12.98
N GLN A 253 6.10 12.58 12.94
CA GLN A 253 5.71 13.54 13.97
C GLN A 253 5.48 12.84 15.32
N LEU A 254 4.60 11.85 15.40
CA LEU A 254 4.30 11.21 16.67
C LEU A 254 5.45 10.30 17.16
N LEU A 255 5.85 9.29 16.38
CA LEU A 255 6.86 8.32 16.86
C LEU A 255 8.29 8.89 16.93
N ARG A 256 8.79 9.54 15.87
CA ARG A 256 10.18 10.03 15.85
C ARG A 256 10.37 11.30 16.64
N GLN A 257 9.48 12.29 16.51
CA GLN A 257 9.70 13.62 17.11
C GLN A 257 9.11 13.71 18.53
N GLU A 258 7.84 13.34 18.72
CA GLU A 258 7.18 13.48 20.03
C GLU A 258 7.61 12.38 21.01
N LEU A 259 7.58 11.11 20.59
CA LEU A 259 8.03 9.97 21.42
C LEU A 259 9.56 9.75 21.39
N LYS A 260 10.30 10.48 20.56
CA LYS A 260 11.76 10.47 20.46
C LYS A 260 12.37 9.08 20.19
N PHE A 261 11.67 8.24 19.43
CA PHE A 261 12.13 6.88 19.15
C PHE A 261 13.29 6.83 18.14
N ASN A 262 14.45 6.35 18.58
CA ASN A 262 15.69 6.30 17.80
C ASN A 262 16.05 4.91 17.24
N GLY A 263 15.28 3.86 17.58
CA GLY A 263 15.42 2.50 17.04
C GLY A 263 14.91 2.39 15.60
N PHE A 264 14.85 1.19 15.03
CA PHE A 264 14.37 1.03 13.65
C PHE A 264 12.84 0.90 13.58
N VAL A 265 12.22 1.33 12.49
CA VAL A 265 10.78 1.14 12.25
C VAL A 265 10.61 0.24 11.04
N ILE A 266 9.82 -0.82 11.20
CA ILE A 266 9.43 -1.72 10.11
C ILE A 266 7.96 -1.49 9.77
N SER A 267 7.63 -1.41 8.48
CA SER A 267 6.23 -1.34 8.06
C SER A 267 5.53 -2.69 8.24
N GLU A 268 4.20 -2.67 8.33
CA GLU A 268 3.38 -3.83 7.99
C GLU A 268 3.68 -4.31 6.56
N CYS A 269 3.36 -5.58 6.25
CA CYS A 269 3.50 -6.12 4.91
C CYS A 269 2.71 -5.29 3.89
N LEU A 270 3.38 -4.75 2.87
CA LEU A 270 2.73 -3.92 1.85
C LEU A 270 2.06 -4.73 0.72
N GLU A 271 2.06 -6.07 0.80
CA GLU A 271 1.32 -6.95 -0.11
C GLU A 271 -0.20 -6.98 0.20
N MET A 272 -0.68 -6.15 1.13
CA MET A 272 -2.10 -6.02 1.43
C MET A 272 -2.91 -5.55 0.22
N GLU A 273 -4.00 -6.25 -0.08
CA GLU A 273 -4.86 -5.99 -1.24
C GLU A 273 -5.40 -4.54 -1.27
N ALA A 274 -5.87 -4.03 -0.12
CA ALA A 274 -6.34 -2.65 0.02
C ALA A 274 -5.28 -1.61 -0.40
N LEU A 275 -4.01 -1.84 -0.06
CA LEU A 275 -2.90 -0.96 -0.43
C LEU A 275 -2.53 -1.15 -1.91
N TYR A 276 -2.44 -2.41 -2.35
CA TYR A 276 -2.13 -2.78 -3.72
C TYR A 276 -3.08 -2.12 -4.73
N HIS A 277 -4.39 -2.16 -4.50
CA HIS A 277 -5.37 -1.55 -5.40
C HIS A 277 -5.43 -0.02 -5.29
N SER A 278 -5.25 0.54 -4.09
CA SER A 278 -5.47 1.98 -3.87
C SER A 278 -4.26 2.85 -4.21
N ILE A 279 -3.05 2.40 -3.86
CA ILE A 279 -1.79 3.14 -3.96
C ILE A 279 -0.80 2.44 -4.89
N GLY A 280 -0.78 1.11 -4.88
CA GLY A 280 0.23 0.30 -5.58
C GLY A 280 1.50 0.15 -4.75
N LEU A 281 2.16 -1.00 -4.89
CA LEU A 281 3.29 -1.38 -4.05
C LEU A 281 4.48 -0.43 -4.20
N GLY A 282 4.89 -0.12 -5.43
CA GLY A 282 6.02 0.77 -5.69
C GLY A 282 5.90 2.13 -5.00
N GLN A 283 4.70 2.72 -5.02
CA GLN A 283 4.39 3.96 -4.30
C GLN A 283 4.33 3.75 -2.77
N GLY A 284 3.75 2.64 -2.31
CA GLY A 284 3.66 2.29 -0.89
C GLY A 284 5.02 2.23 -0.21
N VAL A 285 6.00 1.58 -0.86
CA VAL A 285 7.38 1.46 -0.34
C VAL A 285 8.03 2.83 -0.13
N ILE A 286 7.82 3.77 -1.06
CA ILE A 286 8.37 5.13 -0.98
C ILE A 286 7.65 5.93 0.11
N LEU A 287 6.33 5.79 0.25
CA LEU A 287 5.58 6.45 1.30
C LEU A 287 6.01 5.95 2.69
N ALA A 288 6.20 4.65 2.87
CA ALA A 288 6.66 4.09 4.14
C ALA A 288 8.01 4.68 4.56
N LEU A 289 9.00 4.68 3.66
CA LEU A 289 10.31 5.27 3.95
C LEU A 289 10.23 6.79 4.16
N SER A 290 9.43 7.49 3.34
CA SER A 290 9.22 8.94 3.49
C SER A 290 8.52 9.30 4.81
N ALA A 291 7.64 8.41 5.31
CA ALA A 291 6.99 8.55 6.60
C ALA A 291 7.97 8.38 7.77
N GLY A 292 9.09 7.68 7.55
CA GLY A 292 10.13 7.44 8.55
C GLY A 292 10.27 5.98 8.98
N CYS A 293 9.68 5.04 8.22
CA CYS A 293 10.06 3.63 8.30
C CYS A 293 11.51 3.46 7.80
N ASP A 294 12.21 2.48 8.33
CA ASP A 294 13.57 2.12 7.93
C ASP A 294 13.60 0.81 7.13
N LEU A 295 12.72 -0.14 7.47
CA LEU A 295 12.51 -1.39 6.76
C LEU A 295 11.08 -1.45 6.20
N VAL A 296 10.94 -1.86 4.95
CA VAL A 296 9.63 -2.09 4.31
C VAL A 296 9.43 -3.57 4.09
N MET A 297 8.32 -4.10 4.59
CA MET A 297 8.03 -5.53 4.56
C MET A 297 7.29 -5.92 3.28
N VAL A 298 7.84 -6.91 2.55
CA VAL A 298 7.26 -7.49 1.31
C VAL A 298 7.48 -9.01 1.36
N CYS A 299 6.51 -9.74 1.89
CA CYS A 299 6.72 -11.07 2.49
C CYS A 299 6.71 -12.28 1.54
N HIS A 300 6.03 -12.24 0.40
CA HIS A 300 5.66 -13.48 -0.31
C HIS A 300 5.99 -13.47 -1.79
N ASP A 301 5.59 -12.45 -2.54
CA ASP A 301 5.63 -12.49 -4.00
C ASP A 301 6.93 -11.89 -4.55
N LEU A 302 7.69 -12.67 -5.34
CA LEU A 302 8.96 -12.22 -5.90
C LEU A 302 8.80 -11.08 -6.92
N ALA A 303 7.73 -11.05 -7.71
CA ALA A 303 7.49 -9.97 -8.65
C ALA A 303 7.22 -8.65 -7.89
N LEU A 304 6.48 -8.72 -6.77
CA LEU A 304 6.26 -7.60 -5.87
C LEU A 304 7.57 -7.14 -5.19
N GLN A 305 8.39 -8.06 -4.72
CA GLN A 305 9.71 -7.75 -4.16
C GLN A 305 10.63 -7.07 -5.18
N ASN A 306 10.62 -7.55 -6.43
CA ASN A 306 11.34 -6.91 -7.55
C ASN A 306 10.80 -5.50 -7.83
N GLU A 307 9.48 -5.33 -7.87
CA GLU A 307 8.82 -4.04 -8.06
C GLU A 307 9.24 -3.05 -6.95
N ALA A 308 9.30 -3.49 -5.69
CA ALA A 308 9.71 -2.68 -4.56
C ALA A 308 11.15 -2.19 -4.70
N VAL A 309 12.08 -3.09 -5.01
CA VAL A 309 13.50 -2.74 -5.22
C VAL A 309 13.68 -1.76 -6.38
N ASP A 310 13.03 -2.04 -7.51
CA ASP A 310 13.15 -1.19 -8.70
C ASP A 310 12.53 0.19 -8.48
N SER A 311 11.40 0.25 -7.77
CA SER A 311 10.75 1.51 -7.37
C SER A 311 11.66 2.33 -6.45
N LEU A 312 12.38 1.69 -5.53
CA LEU A 312 13.36 2.36 -4.67
C LEU A 312 14.55 2.93 -5.44
N LYS A 313 15.15 2.14 -6.33
CA LYS A 313 16.26 2.60 -7.20
C LYS A 313 15.84 3.84 -7.99
N LYS A 314 14.64 3.79 -8.59
CA LYS A 314 14.07 4.91 -9.35
C LYS A 314 13.80 6.13 -8.47
N ALA A 315 13.20 5.94 -7.30
CA ALA A 315 12.85 7.05 -6.40
C ALA A 315 14.08 7.80 -5.90
N ILE A 316 15.17 7.09 -5.58
CA ILE A 316 16.45 7.68 -5.18
C ILE A 316 17.09 8.40 -6.37
N ALA A 317 17.17 7.75 -7.54
CA ALA A 317 17.75 8.35 -8.74
C ALA A 317 17.02 9.63 -9.18
N ASN A 318 15.68 9.66 -9.04
CA ASN A 318 14.85 10.81 -9.36
C ASN A 318 14.87 11.91 -8.28
N GLY A 319 15.34 11.61 -7.07
CA GLY A 319 15.28 12.50 -5.90
C GLY A 319 13.89 12.62 -5.28
N ASN A 320 12.99 11.66 -5.56
CA ASN A 320 11.66 11.59 -4.93
C ASN A 320 11.79 11.12 -3.48
N LEU A 321 12.73 10.22 -3.20
CA LEU A 321 13.12 9.83 -1.86
C LEU A 321 14.39 10.59 -1.47
N ASP A 322 14.37 11.25 -0.32
CA ASP A 322 15.48 12.06 0.17
C ASP A 322 16.66 11.15 0.57
N GLU A 323 17.87 11.50 0.11
CA GLU A 323 19.07 10.73 0.43
C GLU A 323 19.37 10.77 1.94
N GLU A 324 19.06 11.88 2.61
CA GLU A 324 19.23 11.98 4.07
C GLU A 324 18.32 11.00 4.83
N VAL A 325 17.07 10.83 4.37
CA VAL A 325 16.13 9.86 4.95
C VAL A 325 16.67 8.45 4.78
N VAL A 326 17.14 8.12 3.58
CA VAL A 326 17.72 6.81 3.26
C VAL A 326 18.95 6.53 4.11
N MET A 327 19.88 7.48 4.22
CA MET A 327 21.10 7.33 5.02
C MET A 327 20.80 7.22 6.51
N ALA A 328 19.81 7.96 7.01
CA ALA A 328 19.36 7.84 8.39
C ALA A 328 18.81 6.43 8.68
N SER A 329 18.03 5.86 7.76
CA SER A 329 17.49 4.49 7.86
C SER A 329 18.59 3.45 7.86
N PHE A 330 19.53 3.54 6.92
CA PHE A 330 20.73 2.70 6.87
C PHE A 330 21.53 2.75 8.17
N GLY A 331 21.73 3.95 8.72
CA GLY A 331 22.42 4.13 9.99
C GLY A 331 21.73 3.40 11.15
N ARG A 332 20.39 3.27 11.16
CA ARG A 332 19.67 2.51 12.21
C ARG A 332 19.82 1.01 12.00
N ILE A 333 19.69 0.54 10.77
CA ILE A 333 19.83 -0.88 10.41
C ILE A 333 21.27 -1.35 10.70
N GLU A 334 22.29 -0.58 10.32
CA GLU A 334 23.68 -0.95 10.57
C GLU A 334 24.00 -0.99 12.07
N ARG A 335 23.41 -0.10 12.90
CA ARG A 335 23.55 -0.17 14.37
C ARG A 335 23.04 -1.50 14.92
N LEU A 336 21.96 -2.04 14.35
CA LEU A 336 21.42 -3.34 14.72
C LEU A 336 22.36 -4.48 14.27
N GLN A 337 22.79 -4.44 13.01
CA GLN A 337 23.67 -5.46 12.43
C GLN A 337 25.03 -5.55 13.13
N ARG A 338 25.56 -4.44 13.67
CA ARG A 338 26.82 -4.44 14.45
C ARG A 338 26.74 -5.23 15.76
N ARG A 339 25.53 -5.49 16.27
CA ARG A 339 25.29 -6.31 17.47
C ARG A 339 25.13 -7.80 17.15
N LEU A 340 25.13 -8.19 15.88
CA LEU A 340 25.09 -9.59 15.47
C LEU A 340 26.47 -10.26 15.62
N PRO A 341 26.50 -11.61 15.74
CA PRO A 341 27.74 -12.37 15.69
C PRO A 341 28.54 -12.11 14.41
N LYS A 342 29.86 -12.21 14.50
CA LYS A 342 30.71 -12.11 13.31
C LYS A 342 30.60 -13.38 12.46
N TRP A 343 30.92 -13.29 11.16
CA TRP A 343 30.97 -14.48 10.30
C TRP A 343 31.93 -15.57 10.81
N SER A 344 33.03 -15.19 11.47
CA SER A 344 33.96 -16.13 12.11
C SER A 344 33.37 -16.84 13.34
N GLU A 345 32.30 -16.32 13.93
CA GLU A 345 31.59 -16.95 15.05
C GLU A 345 30.49 -17.88 14.53
N ILE A 346 29.80 -17.49 13.44
CA ILE A 346 28.79 -18.32 12.77
C ILE A 346 29.45 -19.51 12.02
N PHE A 347 30.58 -19.26 11.36
CA PHE A 347 31.33 -20.21 10.55
C PHE A 347 32.83 -20.24 10.94
N PRO A 348 33.19 -20.83 12.09
CA PRO A 348 34.55 -20.79 12.64
C PRO A 348 35.62 -21.48 11.78
N ARG A 349 35.22 -22.42 10.90
CA ARG A 349 36.10 -23.07 9.91
C ARG A 349 35.77 -22.62 8.48
N GLY A 350 35.18 -21.44 8.31
CA GLY A 350 34.74 -20.91 7.02
C GLY A 350 33.75 -21.84 6.34
N GLU A 351 33.91 -22.05 5.03
CA GLU A 351 33.01 -22.91 4.23
C GLU A 351 32.88 -24.34 4.76
N ALA A 352 33.92 -24.89 5.38
CA ALA A 352 33.88 -26.26 5.90
C ALA A 352 32.83 -26.43 7.00
N SER A 353 32.76 -25.50 7.97
CA SER A 353 31.73 -25.51 9.01
C SER A 353 30.33 -25.18 8.48
N ALA A 354 30.25 -24.39 7.41
CA ALA A 354 28.97 -24.03 6.81
C ALA A 354 28.32 -25.22 6.08
N LYS A 355 29.12 -26.04 5.39
CA LYS A 355 28.67 -27.23 4.64
C LYS A 355 28.40 -28.46 5.51
N GLU A 356 28.68 -28.41 6.81
CA GLU A 356 28.34 -29.50 7.73
C GLU A 356 26.83 -29.53 7.99
N ASP A 357 26.17 -30.66 7.73
CA ASP A 357 24.73 -30.83 7.96
C ASP A 357 24.35 -30.98 9.45
N LYS A 358 25.33 -31.02 10.35
CA LYS A 358 25.07 -31.19 11.78
C LYS A 358 24.46 -29.92 12.39
N ILE A 359 23.19 -30.01 12.79
CA ILE A 359 22.50 -29.03 13.63
C ILE A 359 22.43 -29.57 15.05
N THR A 360 22.79 -28.74 16.05
CA THR A 360 22.64 -29.10 17.46
C THR A 360 21.50 -28.29 18.05
N LEU A 361 20.44 -28.98 18.48
CA LEU A 361 19.24 -28.37 19.04
C LEU A 361 19.46 -27.94 20.49
N PHE A 362 18.73 -26.90 20.91
CA PHE A 362 18.83 -26.31 22.24
C PHE A 362 18.71 -27.36 23.36
N LYS A 363 17.70 -28.23 23.28
CA LYS A 363 17.43 -29.30 24.23
C LYS A 363 18.63 -30.21 24.51
N TYR A 364 19.43 -30.53 23.48
CA TYR A 364 20.58 -31.41 23.62
C TYR A 364 21.83 -30.68 24.14
N GLU A 365 21.99 -29.41 23.78
CA GLU A 365 23.11 -28.59 24.23
C GLU A 365 22.94 -28.12 25.68
N ASN A 366 21.70 -27.81 26.09
CA ASN A 366 21.37 -27.26 27.41
C ASN A 366 20.20 -28.03 28.06
N PRO A 367 20.36 -29.34 28.36
CA PRO A 367 19.26 -30.18 28.85
C PRO A 367 18.69 -29.72 30.20
N GLU A 368 19.55 -29.19 31.09
CA GLU A 368 19.10 -28.68 32.38
C GLU A 368 18.23 -27.43 32.24
N LEU A 369 18.66 -26.49 31.40
CA LEU A 369 17.93 -25.25 31.14
C LEU A 369 16.61 -25.54 30.39
N TRP A 370 16.61 -26.48 29.44
CA TRP A 370 15.40 -26.98 28.82
C TRP A 370 14.39 -27.52 29.84
N ASN A 371 14.83 -28.33 30.80
CA ASN A 371 13.95 -28.82 31.86
C ASN A 371 13.41 -27.68 32.75
N GLN A 372 14.18 -26.61 32.96
CA GLN A 372 13.71 -25.42 33.66
C GLN A 372 12.64 -24.68 32.85
N HIS A 373 12.86 -24.50 31.54
CA HIS A 373 11.90 -23.90 30.61
C HIS A 373 10.56 -24.66 30.60
N GLN A 374 10.59 -25.99 30.55
CA GLN A 374 9.41 -26.85 30.62
C GLN A 374 8.64 -26.68 31.94
N LYS A 375 9.34 -26.62 33.08
CA LYS A 375 8.74 -26.34 34.39
C LYS A 375 8.12 -24.95 34.44
N LEU A 376 8.80 -23.95 33.88
CA LEU A 376 8.34 -22.57 33.84
C LEU A 376 7.06 -22.44 33.00
N SER A 377 7.02 -23.07 31.84
CA SER A 377 5.82 -23.17 31.00
C SER A 377 4.66 -23.81 31.75
N SER A 378 4.89 -25.00 32.34
CA SER A 378 3.87 -25.72 33.12
C SER A 378 3.31 -24.86 34.28
N LEU A 379 4.19 -24.15 34.99
CA LEU A 379 3.81 -23.24 36.07
C LEU A 379 2.96 -22.06 35.57
N ALA A 380 3.30 -21.47 34.42
CA ALA A 380 2.55 -20.36 33.88
C ALA A 380 1.17 -20.77 33.35
N TYR A 381 1.07 -21.93 32.69
CA TYR A 381 -0.24 -22.49 32.33
C TYR A 381 -1.09 -22.79 33.56
N GLN A 382 -0.49 -23.34 34.62
CA GLN A 382 -1.20 -23.60 35.88
C GLN A 382 -1.73 -22.29 36.50
N LYS A 383 -0.85 -21.28 36.61
CA LYS A 383 -1.19 -19.98 37.20
C LYS A 383 -2.13 -19.14 36.35
N SER A 384 -2.23 -19.38 35.04
CA SER A 384 -3.09 -18.59 34.15
C SER A 384 -4.55 -19.00 34.23
N ILE A 385 -4.87 -20.27 34.55
CA ILE A 385 -6.26 -20.74 34.62
C ILE A 385 -7.06 -19.87 35.59
N THR A 386 -8.07 -19.19 35.06
CA THR A 386 -8.82 -18.16 35.78
C THR A 386 -10.23 -18.63 36.08
N LEU A 387 -10.56 -18.67 37.37
CA LEU A 387 -11.94 -18.85 37.82
C LEU A 387 -12.64 -17.50 37.91
N VAL A 388 -13.59 -17.26 37.01
CA VAL A 388 -14.35 -16.00 36.97
C VAL A 388 -15.44 -16.00 38.05
N ARG A 389 -16.14 -17.14 38.17
CA ARG A 389 -17.16 -17.40 39.18
C ARG A 389 -17.37 -18.90 39.40
N ASP A 390 -17.72 -19.24 40.63
CA ASP A 390 -18.22 -20.54 41.03
C ASP A 390 -19.43 -20.33 41.94
N PHE A 391 -20.62 -20.63 41.41
CA PHE A 391 -21.86 -20.61 42.16
C PHE A 391 -22.08 -21.97 42.82
N ASN A 392 -22.40 -21.94 44.12
CA ASN A 392 -22.60 -23.12 44.96
C ASN A 392 -21.33 -23.96 45.20
N GLY A 393 -20.15 -23.40 44.86
CA GLY A 393 -18.85 -24.03 45.09
C GLY A 393 -18.69 -25.35 44.34
N ALA A 394 -19.18 -25.45 43.11
CA ALA A 394 -19.22 -26.66 42.31
C ALA A 394 -17.84 -27.25 41.94
N LEU A 395 -16.74 -26.51 42.10
CA LEU A 395 -15.40 -27.09 42.00
C LEU A 395 -14.90 -27.66 43.35
N PRO A 396 -14.11 -28.75 43.35
CA PRO A 396 -13.80 -29.60 42.19
C PRO A 396 -14.98 -30.49 41.81
N ILE A 397 -15.13 -30.80 40.53
CA ILE A 397 -16.28 -31.59 40.03
C ILE A 397 -16.25 -33.05 40.53
N SER A 398 -15.08 -33.53 40.94
CA SER A 398 -14.85 -34.87 41.50
C SER A 398 -15.68 -35.17 42.75
N LYS A 399 -16.14 -34.14 43.48
CA LYS A 399 -17.01 -34.29 44.66
C LYS A 399 -18.43 -34.78 44.33
N PHE A 400 -18.87 -34.63 43.07
CA PHE A 400 -20.19 -35.06 42.62
C PHE A 400 -20.20 -36.49 42.06
N LEU A 401 -19.02 -37.10 41.92
CA LEU A 401 -18.85 -38.44 41.38
C LEU A 401 -18.94 -39.51 42.47
N SER A 402 -19.58 -40.62 42.15
CA SER A 402 -19.79 -41.73 43.08
C SER A 402 -18.48 -42.49 43.35
N PRO A 403 -18.29 -43.04 44.56
CA PRO A 403 -17.14 -43.91 44.87
C PRO A 403 -17.07 -45.11 43.92
N SER A 404 -15.85 -45.62 43.66
CA SER A 404 -15.63 -46.80 42.81
C SER A 404 -16.38 -48.05 43.26
N ASP A 405 -16.69 -48.15 44.55
CA ASP A 405 -17.35 -49.32 45.15
C ASP A 405 -18.89 -49.28 45.00
N SER A 406 -19.44 -48.25 44.37
CA SER A 406 -20.87 -48.17 44.06
C SER A 406 -21.18 -48.83 42.71
N ASP A 407 -22.33 -49.50 42.60
CA ASP A 407 -22.81 -50.07 41.33
C ASP A 407 -23.18 -49.01 40.27
N GLN A 408 -23.11 -47.72 40.62
CA GLN A 408 -23.47 -46.61 39.77
C GLN A 408 -22.23 -46.01 39.07
N VAL A 409 -22.26 -45.97 37.74
CA VAL A 409 -21.27 -45.27 36.91
C VAL A 409 -21.84 -43.91 36.52
N ASP A 410 -21.26 -42.83 37.04
CA ASP A 410 -21.70 -41.48 36.68
C ASP A 410 -21.16 -41.06 35.29
N SER A 411 -21.79 -40.09 34.64
CA SER A 411 -21.37 -39.60 33.32
C SER A 411 -21.02 -38.11 33.35
N ILE A 412 -19.86 -37.78 32.78
CA ILE A 412 -19.43 -36.40 32.52
C ILE A 412 -19.59 -36.14 31.02
N LEU A 413 -20.42 -35.18 30.64
CA LEU A 413 -20.60 -34.79 29.24
C LEU A 413 -19.77 -33.55 28.92
N ILE A 414 -18.97 -33.63 27.86
CA ILE A 414 -18.21 -32.54 27.28
C ILE A 414 -18.88 -32.12 25.97
N LEU A 415 -19.20 -30.84 25.86
CA LEU A 415 -19.74 -30.18 24.67
C LEU A 415 -18.72 -29.17 24.17
N THR A 416 -18.20 -29.35 22.95
CA THR A 416 -17.18 -28.46 22.38
C THR A 416 -17.59 -27.88 21.02
N PRO A 417 -17.19 -26.64 20.70
CA PRO A 417 -17.36 -26.10 19.35
C PRO A 417 -16.39 -26.79 18.38
N LEU A 418 -16.69 -26.74 17.08
CA LEU A 418 -15.74 -27.10 16.02
C LEU A 418 -14.76 -25.94 15.81
N LEU A 419 -13.46 -26.23 15.92
CA LEU A 419 -12.38 -25.26 15.70
C LEU A 419 -11.32 -25.87 14.78
N ASN A 420 -10.59 -25.03 14.06
CA ASN A 420 -9.44 -25.51 13.31
C ASN A 420 -8.28 -25.86 14.27
N PRO A 421 -7.54 -26.95 14.03
CA PRO A 421 -6.31 -27.24 14.76
C PRO A 421 -5.34 -26.07 14.74
N ILE A 422 -4.71 -25.77 15.89
CA ILE A 422 -3.71 -24.70 16.01
C ILE A 422 -2.52 -24.98 15.09
N TYR A 423 -2.12 -26.26 15.02
CA TYR A 423 -1.00 -26.76 14.23
C TYR A 423 -1.49 -27.89 13.32
N GLY A 424 -1.03 -27.91 12.06
CA GLY A 424 -1.41 -28.96 11.11
C GLY A 424 -0.90 -30.33 11.57
N THR A 425 -1.79 -31.31 11.71
CA THR A 425 -1.42 -32.69 12.03
C THR A 425 -0.67 -33.29 10.86
N LYS A 426 0.64 -33.50 10.99
CA LYS A 426 1.33 -34.45 10.11
C LYS A 426 0.79 -35.83 10.44
N SER A 427 0.12 -36.44 9.47
CA SER A 427 -0.09 -37.88 9.49
C SER A 427 1.29 -38.53 9.55
N ILE A 428 1.61 -39.12 10.69
CA ILE A 428 2.74 -40.03 10.80
C ILE A 428 2.35 -41.19 9.88
N HIS A 429 3.10 -41.36 8.78
CA HIS A 429 3.20 -42.50 7.84
C HIS A 429 3.10 -42.05 6.36
N GLY A 430 4.21 -42.19 5.63
CA GLY A 430 4.20 -42.34 4.17
C GLY A 430 4.70 -41.14 3.35
N HIS A 431 5.53 -41.44 2.35
CA HIS A 431 6.20 -40.50 1.46
C HIS A 431 5.28 -39.61 0.62
N GLY A 432 5.83 -38.48 0.18
CA GLY A 432 5.08 -37.34 -0.33
C GLY A 432 4.34 -37.57 -1.66
N GLN A 433 3.23 -36.85 -1.79
CA GLN A 433 2.75 -36.31 -3.04
C GLN A 433 1.76 -35.18 -2.75
N HIS A 434 1.88 -34.10 -3.53
CA HIS A 434 0.94 -32.98 -3.60
C HIS A 434 -0.49 -33.48 -3.80
N VAL A 435 -1.44 -32.94 -3.03
CA VAL A 435 -2.87 -33.07 -3.35
C VAL A 435 -3.39 -31.71 -3.78
N ILE A 436 -3.70 -31.65 -5.07
CA ILE A 436 -4.61 -30.69 -5.69
C ILE A 436 -6.02 -31.23 -5.39
N GLU A 437 -6.92 -30.36 -4.91
CA GLU A 437 -8.34 -30.65 -4.79
C GLU A 437 -8.95 -30.71 -6.20
N GLU A 438 -9.29 -31.90 -6.68
CA GLU A 438 -10.24 -32.10 -7.78
C GLU A 438 -11.18 -33.28 -7.46
N ASP A 439 -12.41 -33.10 -7.93
CA ASP A 439 -13.62 -33.89 -7.72
C ASP A 439 -13.46 -35.39 -8.04
N ALA A 440 -14.13 -36.25 -7.26
CA ALA A 440 -14.26 -37.67 -7.57
C ALA A 440 -15.74 -38.06 -7.70
N GLU A 441 -16.12 -38.36 -8.94
CA GLU A 441 -17.29 -39.18 -9.31
C GLU A 441 -17.03 -40.67 -9.04
N ASP A 442 -18.14 -41.40 -8.89
CA ASP A 442 -18.27 -42.81 -8.55
C ASP A 442 -17.46 -43.80 -9.40
N GLY A 443 -17.02 -44.89 -8.74
CA GLY A 443 -16.51 -46.10 -9.38
C GLY A 443 -16.28 -47.24 -8.39
N ASP A 444 -17.16 -48.24 -8.43
CA ASP A 444 -17.05 -49.54 -7.76
C ASP A 444 -15.81 -50.32 -8.24
N ASP A 445 -15.04 -50.91 -7.31
CA ASP A 445 -14.57 -52.30 -7.47
C ASP A 445 -13.95 -52.88 -6.18
N ALA A 446 -14.01 -54.21 -6.10
CA ALA A 446 -13.94 -55.04 -4.91
C ALA A 446 -12.53 -55.44 -4.42
N ASP A 447 -12.52 -55.88 -3.15
CA ASP A 447 -11.68 -56.91 -2.53
C ASP A 447 -10.23 -56.53 -2.12
N THR A 448 -10.01 -56.36 -0.80
CA THR A 448 -8.83 -56.82 -0.04
C THR A 448 -8.95 -56.46 1.45
N ASP A 449 -8.74 -57.46 2.31
CA ASP A 449 -8.64 -57.35 3.78
C ASP A 449 -7.62 -56.28 4.22
N VAL A 450 -8.09 -55.19 4.82
CA VAL A 450 -7.29 -54.17 5.51
C VAL A 450 -7.95 -53.87 6.87
N PRO A 451 -7.19 -53.76 7.97
CA PRO A 451 -7.76 -53.51 9.29
C PRO A 451 -8.60 -52.22 9.28
N THR A 452 -9.82 -52.32 9.79
CA THR A 452 -10.84 -51.26 9.85
C THR A 452 -10.23 -49.88 10.15
N PRO A 453 -10.45 -48.86 9.31
CA PRO A 453 -9.98 -47.51 9.59
C PRO A 453 -10.71 -47.01 10.85
N LYS A 454 -9.96 -46.46 11.80
CA LYS A 454 -10.53 -45.66 12.91
C LYS A 454 -11.50 -44.64 12.29
N PRO A 455 -12.67 -44.40 12.89
CA PRO A 455 -13.64 -43.45 12.33
C PRO A 455 -12.93 -42.12 12.07
N ARG A 456 -12.97 -41.66 10.81
CA ARG A 456 -12.50 -40.34 10.41
C ARG A 456 -13.37 -39.34 11.16
N LEU A 457 -12.83 -38.76 12.24
CA LEU A 457 -13.39 -37.57 12.87
C LEU A 457 -13.52 -36.47 11.82
N PHE A 458 -14.57 -35.67 11.88
CA PHE A 458 -14.70 -34.51 11.00
C PHE A 458 -13.64 -33.47 11.38
N THR A 459 -13.14 -32.71 10.40
CA THR A 459 -12.10 -31.70 10.61
C THR A 459 -12.49 -30.74 11.75
N GLY A 460 -11.64 -30.69 12.78
CA GLY A 460 -11.81 -29.81 13.94
C GLY A 460 -12.42 -30.46 15.18
N GLU A 461 -12.94 -31.69 15.08
CA GLU A 461 -13.34 -32.49 16.25
C GLU A 461 -12.13 -32.94 17.07
N GLU A 462 -10.97 -33.10 16.43
CA GLU A 462 -9.72 -33.52 17.08
C GLU A 462 -9.15 -32.50 18.08
N VAL A 463 -9.55 -31.22 18.01
CA VAL A 463 -8.96 -30.13 18.83
C VAL A 463 -9.10 -30.39 20.32
N PHE A 464 -10.26 -30.91 20.75
CA PHE A 464 -10.54 -31.18 22.16
C PHE A 464 -10.52 -32.66 22.51
N GLN A 465 -10.20 -33.54 21.56
CA GLN A 465 -10.09 -34.97 21.81
C GLN A 465 -9.13 -35.25 22.98
N LYS A 466 -7.98 -34.58 22.98
CA LYS A 466 -6.98 -34.75 24.03
C LYS A 466 -7.49 -34.34 25.41
N PHE A 467 -8.32 -33.31 25.48
CA PHE A 467 -8.96 -32.88 26.72
C PHE A 467 -9.90 -33.96 27.27
N GLY A 468 -10.75 -34.56 26.41
CA GLY A 468 -11.60 -35.69 26.79
C GLY A 468 -10.80 -36.90 27.28
N GLU A 469 -9.72 -37.26 26.58
CA GLU A 469 -8.81 -38.35 26.97
C GLU A 469 -8.15 -38.09 28.33
N LEU A 470 -7.67 -36.86 28.59
CA LEU A 470 -7.03 -36.50 29.86
C LEU A 470 -8.04 -36.55 31.02
N LEU A 471 -9.28 -36.12 30.79
CA LEU A 471 -10.34 -36.17 31.80
C LEU A 471 -10.77 -37.60 32.13
N ALA A 472 -10.86 -38.47 31.10
CA ALA A 472 -11.24 -39.87 31.25
C ALA A 472 -10.17 -40.69 31.99
N ASN A 473 -8.89 -40.44 31.68
CA ASN A 473 -7.75 -41.16 32.25
C ASN A 473 -7.16 -40.50 33.50
N HIS A 474 -7.87 -39.55 34.11
CA HIS A 474 -7.39 -38.86 35.30
C HIS A 474 -7.20 -39.86 36.47
N PRO A 475 -6.15 -39.73 37.32
CA PRO A 475 -5.89 -40.66 38.42
C PRO A 475 -7.07 -40.89 39.40
N ILE A 476 -7.98 -39.92 39.51
CA ILE A 476 -9.21 -40.04 40.32
C ILE A 476 -10.12 -41.17 39.85
N SER A 477 -10.06 -41.59 38.58
CA SER A 477 -10.81 -42.74 38.03
C SER A 477 -10.53 -44.06 38.77
N HIS A 478 -9.40 -44.17 39.48
CA HIS A 478 -9.13 -45.33 40.34
C HIS A 478 -9.95 -45.34 41.64
N THR A 479 -10.53 -44.21 42.02
CA THR A 479 -11.28 -44.02 43.30
C THR A 479 -12.73 -43.62 43.09
N ARG A 480 -13.11 -43.22 41.87
CA ARG A 480 -14.44 -42.75 41.49
C ARG A 480 -14.88 -43.45 40.20
N SER A 481 -16.13 -43.90 40.14
CA SER A 481 -16.67 -44.60 38.97
C SER A 481 -17.38 -43.62 38.04
N TYR A 482 -16.78 -43.33 36.88
CA TYR A 482 -17.38 -42.44 35.89
C TYR A 482 -16.91 -42.70 34.45
N ASN A 483 -17.74 -42.29 33.49
CA ASN A 483 -17.41 -42.25 32.06
C ASN A 483 -17.43 -40.81 31.53
N VAL A 484 -16.56 -40.53 30.56
CA VAL A 484 -16.54 -39.24 29.85
C VAL A 484 -17.17 -39.41 28.47
N LEU A 485 -18.21 -38.65 28.20
CA LEU A 485 -18.87 -38.56 26.90
C LEU A 485 -18.46 -37.24 26.26
N HIS A 486 -18.01 -37.25 25.01
CA HIS A 486 -17.59 -36.05 24.30
C HIS A 486 -18.33 -35.97 22.97
N THR A 487 -19.01 -34.84 22.73
CA THR A 487 -19.65 -34.53 21.46
C THR A 487 -19.50 -33.06 21.11
N THR A 488 -19.66 -32.74 19.84
CA THR A 488 -19.45 -31.40 19.28
C THR A 488 -20.79 -30.74 18.97
N TYR A 489 -20.83 -29.41 19.09
CA TYR A 489 -21.99 -28.63 18.71
C TYR A 489 -21.62 -27.62 17.62
N THR A 490 -22.59 -27.26 16.78
CA THR A 490 -22.37 -26.40 15.61
C THR A 490 -23.43 -25.29 15.54
N ALA A 491 -23.32 -24.42 14.53
CA ALA A 491 -24.32 -23.39 14.27
C ALA A 491 -25.73 -23.95 13.96
N ASN A 492 -25.84 -25.25 13.65
CA ASN A 492 -27.13 -25.93 13.45
C ASN A 492 -27.88 -26.20 14.77
N GLY A 493 -27.26 -25.91 15.92
CA GLY A 493 -27.88 -26.06 17.23
C GLY A 493 -27.65 -27.43 17.87
N LEU A 494 -28.47 -27.77 18.87
CA LEU A 494 -28.43 -29.06 19.55
C LEU A 494 -29.37 -30.06 18.87
N THR A 495 -28.94 -31.33 18.79
CA THR A 495 -29.74 -32.43 18.26
C THR A 495 -30.50 -33.12 19.40
N PRO A 496 -31.54 -33.95 19.12
CA PRO A 496 -32.18 -34.77 20.14
C PRO A 496 -31.21 -35.69 20.89
N LEU A 497 -30.12 -36.13 20.24
CA LEU A 497 -29.05 -36.86 20.90
C LEU A 497 -28.33 -35.98 21.94
N HIS A 498 -27.99 -34.74 21.59
CA HIS A 498 -27.38 -33.81 22.53
C HIS A 498 -28.28 -33.56 23.74
N GLU A 499 -29.58 -33.33 23.52
CA GLU A 499 -30.56 -33.12 24.60
C GLU A 499 -30.62 -34.33 25.55
N SER A 500 -30.75 -35.54 25.00
CA SER A 500 -30.75 -36.78 25.78
C SER A 500 -29.44 -36.98 26.57
N LEU A 501 -28.29 -36.70 25.96
CA LEU A 501 -27.00 -36.77 26.65
C LEU A 501 -26.93 -35.77 27.81
N ILE A 502 -27.39 -34.53 27.61
CA ILE A 502 -27.41 -33.48 28.64
C ILE A 502 -28.33 -33.87 29.80
N GLU A 503 -29.52 -34.40 29.51
CA GLU A 503 -30.49 -34.82 30.53
C GLU A 503 -29.97 -35.99 31.38
N ASN A 504 -29.27 -36.94 30.77
CA ASN A 504 -28.72 -38.12 31.45
C ASN A 504 -27.36 -37.87 32.14
N ALA A 505 -26.61 -36.84 31.73
CA ALA A 505 -25.31 -36.53 32.31
C ALA A 505 -25.41 -36.11 33.79
N LYS A 506 -24.47 -36.59 34.61
CA LYS A 506 -24.32 -36.14 36.01
C LYS A 506 -23.71 -34.73 36.06
N ILE A 507 -22.75 -34.46 35.19
CA ILE A 507 -22.01 -33.20 35.08
C ILE A 507 -21.93 -32.81 33.61
N VAL A 508 -22.13 -31.53 33.30
CA VAL A 508 -22.02 -31.01 31.93
C VAL A 508 -20.92 -29.94 31.88
N ILE A 509 -19.99 -30.09 30.94
CA ILE A 509 -18.91 -29.15 30.66
C ILE A 509 -19.10 -28.63 29.24
N VAL A 510 -19.25 -27.32 29.08
CA VAL A 510 -19.38 -26.65 27.78
C VAL A 510 -18.15 -25.78 27.55
N LEU A 511 -17.37 -26.10 26.52
CA LEU A 511 -16.28 -25.25 26.07
C LEU A 511 -16.84 -24.24 25.08
N THR A 512 -16.29 -23.03 25.09
CA THR A 512 -16.65 -21.94 24.17
C THR A 512 -15.36 -21.28 23.70
N SER A 513 -15.37 -20.78 22.46
CA SER A 513 -14.20 -20.07 21.91
C SER A 513 -14.69 -18.91 21.06
N GLU A 514 -14.38 -17.69 21.51
CA GLU A 514 -14.78 -16.44 20.87
C GLU A 514 -16.29 -16.39 20.60
N ALA A 515 -17.10 -16.75 21.60
CA ALA A 515 -18.56 -16.83 21.51
C ALA A 515 -19.19 -15.48 21.11
N SER A 516 -18.51 -14.36 21.40
CA SER A 516 -18.94 -13.03 20.94
C SER A 516 -18.89 -12.86 19.42
N ARG A 517 -17.93 -13.50 18.72
CA ARG A 517 -17.88 -13.59 17.25
C ARG A 517 -18.77 -14.71 16.71
N ASN A 518 -18.91 -15.78 17.49
CA ASN A 518 -19.69 -16.96 17.16
C ASN A 518 -20.98 -17.01 17.97
N MET A 519 -21.89 -16.05 17.75
CA MET A 519 -23.06 -15.83 18.62
C MET A 519 -23.96 -17.06 18.83
N TYR A 520 -23.94 -18.04 17.91
CA TYR A 520 -24.65 -19.31 18.08
C TYR A 520 -24.22 -20.05 19.37
N GLN A 521 -22.96 -19.95 19.78
CA GLN A 521 -22.45 -20.54 21.02
C GLN A 521 -23.16 -19.94 22.25
N ILE A 522 -23.48 -18.64 22.21
CA ILE A 522 -24.24 -17.97 23.29
C ILE A 522 -25.64 -18.58 23.43
N GLY A 523 -26.32 -18.80 22.30
CA GLY A 523 -27.63 -19.45 22.27
C GLY A 523 -27.58 -20.88 22.81
N ILE A 524 -26.58 -21.66 22.38
CA ILE A 524 -26.40 -23.05 22.81
C ILE A 524 -26.15 -23.13 24.31
N VAL A 525 -25.23 -22.34 24.86
CA VAL A 525 -24.94 -22.36 26.31
C VAL A 525 -26.18 -21.98 27.13
N LYS A 526 -26.97 -21.00 26.69
CA LYS A 526 -28.25 -20.65 27.34
C LYS A 526 -29.22 -21.83 27.32
N TYR A 527 -29.33 -22.53 26.18
CA TYR A 527 -30.21 -23.68 26.05
C TYR A 527 -29.75 -24.87 26.90
N VAL A 528 -28.45 -25.20 26.90
CA VAL A 528 -27.87 -26.20 27.81
C VAL A 528 -28.16 -25.84 29.28
N SER A 529 -28.06 -24.56 29.63
CA SER A 529 -28.40 -24.08 30.98
C SER A 529 -29.86 -24.35 31.35
N ILE A 530 -30.80 -24.20 30.41
CA ILE A 530 -32.23 -24.54 30.61
C ILE A 530 -32.39 -26.04 30.85
N LEU A 531 -31.74 -26.87 30.05
CA LEU A 531 -31.76 -28.34 30.20
C LEU A 531 -31.12 -28.79 31.53
N CYS A 532 -30.22 -27.99 32.10
CA CYS A 532 -29.67 -28.18 33.44
C CYS A 532 -30.54 -27.59 34.57
N GLY A 533 -31.77 -27.17 34.27
CA GLY A 533 -32.75 -26.68 35.25
C GLY A 533 -32.85 -25.17 35.40
N ALA A 534 -32.21 -24.37 34.52
CA ALA A 534 -32.32 -22.92 34.62
C ALA A 534 -33.72 -22.41 34.23
N ASN A 535 -34.24 -21.43 34.98
CA ASN A 535 -35.47 -20.73 34.61
C ASN A 535 -35.22 -19.81 33.39
N PRO A 536 -35.96 -19.96 32.27
CA PRO A 536 -35.82 -19.12 31.09
C PRO A 536 -35.95 -17.61 31.37
N ALA A 537 -36.74 -17.22 32.38
CA ALA A 537 -36.90 -15.81 32.78
C ALA A 537 -35.61 -15.18 33.35
N SER A 538 -34.67 -15.99 33.85
CA SER A 538 -33.40 -15.49 34.43
C SER A 538 -32.41 -14.91 33.40
N PHE A 539 -32.67 -15.11 32.10
CA PHE A 539 -31.80 -14.61 31.02
C PHE A 539 -32.19 -13.20 30.51
N ASN A 540 -33.37 -12.68 30.88
CA ASN A 540 -33.90 -11.39 30.39
C ASN A 540 -33.68 -10.21 31.35
N ASN A 541 -33.35 -10.45 32.63
CA ASN A 541 -33.16 -9.40 33.63
C ASN A 541 -31.68 -9.02 33.79
N ALA A 542 -31.18 -8.14 32.93
CA ALA A 542 -29.77 -7.71 32.88
C ALA A 542 -29.27 -6.89 34.11
N GLY A 543 -29.96 -6.89 35.24
CA GLY A 543 -29.65 -6.00 36.38
C GLY A 543 -29.97 -6.53 37.78
N GLN A 544 -30.71 -7.63 37.93
CA GLN A 544 -30.93 -8.27 39.22
C GLN A 544 -30.31 -9.67 39.19
N ALA A 545 -29.27 -9.88 39.99
CA ALA A 545 -28.62 -11.18 40.18
C ALA A 545 -29.58 -12.12 40.91
N ILE A 546 -30.55 -12.68 40.19
CA ILE A 546 -31.32 -13.83 40.66
C ILE A 546 -30.47 -15.05 40.31
N TYR A 547 -29.86 -15.64 41.33
CA TYR A 547 -29.16 -16.92 41.21
C TYR A 547 -30.16 -17.98 40.76
N THR A 548 -29.81 -18.72 39.70
CA THR A 548 -30.62 -19.83 39.23
C THR A 548 -30.03 -21.12 39.79
N GLU A 549 -30.70 -21.77 40.73
CA GLU A 549 -30.29 -23.10 41.22
C GLU A 549 -30.47 -24.11 40.09
N LEU A 550 -29.35 -24.63 39.58
CA LEU A 550 -29.33 -25.70 38.59
C LEU A 550 -29.50 -27.06 39.26
N THR A 551 -30.15 -27.99 38.57
CA THR A 551 -30.38 -29.37 39.07
C THR A 551 -29.11 -30.21 39.05
N LYS A 552 -28.13 -29.83 38.22
CA LYS A 552 -26.82 -30.48 38.07
C LYS A 552 -25.72 -29.46 37.77
N PRO A 553 -24.44 -29.77 38.06
CA PRO A 553 -23.33 -28.87 37.76
C PRO A 553 -23.16 -28.62 36.25
N LEU A 554 -23.19 -27.34 35.86
CA LEU A 554 -22.87 -26.87 34.50
C LEU A 554 -21.62 -26.00 34.54
N ILE A 555 -20.53 -26.49 33.96
CA ILE A 555 -19.24 -25.81 33.89
C ILE A 555 -19.08 -25.20 32.50
N ILE A 556 -18.86 -23.89 32.43
CA ILE A 556 -18.60 -23.19 31.17
C ILE A 556 -17.13 -22.79 31.15
N VAL A 557 -16.41 -23.17 30.10
CA VAL A 557 -15.00 -22.83 29.91
C VAL A 557 -14.84 -22.00 28.64
N ALA A 558 -14.35 -20.78 28.78
CA ALA A 558 -13.90 -19.99 27.64
C ALA A 558 -12.43 -20.31 27.32
N THR A 559 -12.18 -20.83 26.12
CA THR A 559 -10.83 -21.24 25.71
C THR A 559 -10.01 -20.13 25.06
N SER A 560 -10.60 -18.94 24.89
CA SER A 560 -9.91 -17.76 24.39
C SER A 560 -10.32 -16.55 25.24
N SER A 561 -11.17 -15.65 24.76
CA SER A 561 -11.59 -14.47 25.51
C SER A 561 -12.33 -14.82 26.81
N PRO A 562 -11.92 -14.31 28.00
CA PRO A 562 -12.66 -14.51 29.25
C PRO A 562 -13.98 -13.74 29.28
N TYR A 563 -14.31 -12.99 28.22
CA TYR A 563 -15.45 -12.09 28.17
C TYR A 563 -16.69 -12.67 27.48
N ASP A 564 -16.61 -13.90 26.97
CA ASP A 564 -17.74 -14.59 26.32
C ASP A 564 -18.99 -14.65 27.22
N PHE A 565 -18.81 -14.90 28.52
CA PHE A 565 -19.89 -14.88 29.50
C PHE A 565 -19.60 -14.02 30.73
N PHE A 566 -18.57 -13.17 30.69
CA PHE A 566 -18.19 -12.32 31.83
C PHE A 566 -19.34 -11.43 32.31
N TYR A 567 -20.05 -10.79 31.38
CA TYR A 567 -21.18 -9.91 31.69
C TYR A 567 -22.50 -10.67 31.96
N ASN A 568 -22.62 -11.92 31.49
CA ASN A 568 -23.77 -12.79 31.70
C ASN A 568 -23.67 -13.54 33.04
N LYS A 569 -23.90 -12.82 34.15
CA LYS A 569 -23.63 -13.32 35.51
C LYS A 569 -24.54 -14.46 35.99
N SER A 570 -25.69 -14.72 35.34
CA SER A 570 -26.67 -15.72 35.78
C SER A 570 -26.53 -17.09 35.11
N ILE A 571 -25.54 -17.30 34.23
CA ILE A 571 -25.44 -18.51 33.40
C ILE A 571 -24.36 -19.47 33.94
N GLY A 572 -24.72 -20.76 34.07
CA GLY A 572 -23.85 -21.85 34.49
C GLY A 572 -23.59 -21.89 35.99
N SER A 573 -23.18 -23.05 36.52
CA SER A 573 -22.66 -23.17 37.89
C SER A 573 -21.28 -22.53 38.00
N VAL A 574 -20.42 -22.79 37.02
CA VAL A 574 -19.02 -22.32 37.02
C VAL A 574 -18.74 -21.62 35.68
N TYR A 575 -18.00 -20.51 35.71
CA TYR A 575 -17.40 -19.93 34.51
C TYR A 575 -15.91 -19.71 34.70
N MET A 576 -15.11 -20.28 33.80
CA MET A 576 -13.65 -20.25 33.80
C MET A 576 -13.11 -19.82 32.45
N CYS A 577 -11.84 -19.42 32.44
CA CYS A 577 -11.10 -19.12 31.23
C CYS A 577 -9.69 -19.70 31.26
N CYS A 578 -9.23 -20.25 30.13
CA CYS A 578 -7.87 -20.74 29.94
C CYS A 578 -7.06 -19.99 28.86
N TYR A 579 -7.64 -18.95 28.24
CA TYR A 579 -7.01 -17.99 27.30
C TYR A 579 -6.43 -18.53 25.98
N ASP A 580 -6.12 -19.82 25.92
CA ASP A 580 -5.88 -20.57 24.70
C ASP A 580 -6.33 -22.04 24.87
N TYR A 581 -6.42 -22.78 23.77
CA TYR A 581 -6.74 -24.21 23.74
C TYR A 581 -5.53 -25.07 23.34
N THR A 582 -4.32 -24.67 23.75
CA THR A 582 -3.14 -25.53 23.63
C THR A 582 -3.29 -26.77 24.52
N ASN A 583 -2.62 -27.87 24.17
CA ASN A 583 -2.66 -29.10 24.99
C ASN A 583 -2.22 -28.85 26.44
N ASN A 584 -1.23 -27.97 26.65
CA ASN A 584 -0.76 -27.58 27.97
C ASN A 584 -1.84 -26.87 28.78
N ALA A 585 -2.58 -25.92 28.18
CA ALA A 585 -3.69 -25.24 28.85
C ALA A 585 -4.82 -26.22 29.22
N LEU A 586 -5.18 -27.11 28.30
CA LEU A 586 -6.23 -28.11 28.50
C LEU A 586 -5.86 -29.14 29.59
N GLU A 587 -4.58 -29.54 29.67
CA GLU A 587 -4.08 -30.39 30.76
C GLU A 587 -4.23 -29.71 32.12
N LYS A 588 -3.85 -28.43 32.25
CA LYS A 588 -3.99 -27.70 33.51
C LYS A 588 -5.45 -27.43 33.87
N LEU A 589 -6.31 -27.23 32.88
CA LEU A 589 -7.76 -27.15 33.09
C LEU A 589 -8.32 -28.44 33.71
N VAL A 590 -7.91 -29.63 33.24
CA VAL A 590 -8.32 -30.91 33.84
C VAL A 590 -7.93 -30.98 35.31
N GLY A 591 -6.70 -30.59 35.65
CA GLY A 591 -6.23 -30.54 37.04
C GLY A 591 -7.10 -29.67 37.95
N VAL A 592 -7.50 -28.47 37.49
CA VAL A 592 -8.42 -27.60 38.24
C VAL A 592 -9.82 -28.22 38.38
N LEU A 593 -10.36 -28.79 37.30
CA LEU A 593 -11.69 -29.40 37.32
C LEU A 593 -11.74 -30.57 38.32
N MET A 594 -10.69 -31.39 38.35
CA MET A 594 -10.61 -32.59 39.18
C MET A 594 -10.16 -32.32 40.62
N GLY A 595 -9.51 -31.17 40.88
CA GLY A 595 -9.13 -30.72 42.21
C GLY A 595 -7.66 -30.98 42.59
N ASP A 596 -6.77 -31.08 41.61
CA ASP A 596 -5.32 -31.23 41.84
C ASP A 596 -4.70 -29.95 42.42
N PHE A 597 -5.20 -28.79 42.00
CA PHE A 597 -4.80 -27.46 42.46
C PHE A 597 -5.91 -26.42 42.22
N ASP A 598 -5.86 -25.33 42.99
CA ASP A 598 -6.80 -24.21 42.85
C ASP A 598 -6.42 -23.30 41.67
N PRO A 599 -7.39 -22.68 40.98
CA PRO A 599 -7.12 -21.69 39.93
C PRO A 599 -6.62 -20.38 40.55
N GLU A 600 -5.44 -19.91 40.09
CA GLU A 600 -4.80 -18.69 40.60
C GLU A 600 -5.00 -17.47 39.69
N GLY A 601 -5.41 -17.70 38.44
CA GLY A 601 -5.46 -16.66 37.42
C GLY A 601 -6.49 -15.57 37.71
N CYS A 602 -6.23 -14.37 37.21
CA CYS A 602 -7.09 -13.21 37.30
C CYS A 602 -7.35 -12.62 35.91
N ILE A 603 -8.52 -12.01 35.70
CA ILE A 603 -8.80 -11.33 34.43
C ILE A 603 -7.99 -10.03 34.41
N PRO A 604 -7.11 -9.82 33.41
CA PRO A 604 -6.36 -8.57 33.28
C PRO A 604 -7.30 -7.35 33.19
N GLY A 605 -6.99 -6.28 33.92
CA GLY A 605 -7.82 -5.08 34.04
C GLY A 605 -8.83 -5.08 35.19
N GLU A 606 -9.14 -6.23 35.78
CA GLU A 606 -10.13 -6.34 36.86
C GLU A 606 -9.48 -6.36 38.25
N LYS A 607 -9.95 -5.50 39.16
CA LYS A 607 -9.45 -5.38 40.54
C LYS A 607 -9.97 -6.49 41.46
N LYS A 608 -9.96 -7.76 41.04
CA LYS A 608 -10.22 -8.87 41.96
C LYS A 608 -8.91 -9.37 42.55
N PHE A 609 -8.50 -8.74 43.66
CA PHE A 609 -7.71 -9.28 44.79
C PHE A 609 -7.40 -8.20 45.87
N ALA A 610 -7.85 -6.95 45.68
CA ALA A 610 -7.69 -5.88 46.69
C ALA A 610 -8.52 -6.06 47.98
N ILE A 611 -9.37 -7.11 48.09
CA ILE A 611 -10.36 -7.25 49.17
C ILE A 611 -9.96 -8.28 50.25
N ARG A 612 -8.83 -8.99 50.13
CA ARG A 612 -8.39 -9.94 51.18
C ARG A 612 -7.24 -9.47 52.10
N LYS A 613 -6.70 -8.26 51.91
CA LYS A 613 -5.63 -7.70 52.76
C LYS A 613 -5.93 -6.36 53.45
N ARG A 614 -7.13 -5.80 53.31
CA ARG A 614 -7.59 -4.62 54.08
C ARG A 614 -8.81 -4.95 54.94
N ARG A 615 -8.60 -5.86 55.90
CA ARG A 615 -9.34 -5.87 57.15
C ARG A 615 -8.30 -5.84 58.24
N LEU A 616 -7.96 -4.62 58.63
CA LEU A 616 -7.29 -4.13 59.84
C LEU A 616 -6.57 -2.83 59.43
N THR A 617 -6.76 -1.81 60.26
CA THR A 617 -6.27 -0.42 60.22
C THR A 617 -7.11 0.60 59.44
N ASP A 618 -7.73 1.46 60.27
CA ASP A 618 -8.08 2.88 60.10
C ASP A 618 -9.44 3.28 59.54
N ASP A 619 -10.36 3.38 60.50
CA ASP A 619 -11.23 4.54 60.68
C ASP A 619 -10.42 5.85 60.81
N SER A 620 -11.05 6.94 60.35
CA SER A 620 -10.68 8.35 60.48
C SER A 620 -9.70 8.93 59.45
N ILE A 621 -10.24 9.74 58.53
CA ILE A 621 -10.14 11.21 58.62
C ILE A 621 -10.90 11.82 57.42
N THR A 622 -11.72 12.78 57.76
CA THR A 622 -12.58 13.60 56.91
C THR A 622 -11.82 14.74 56.22
N SER A 623 -12.29 15.05 55.01
CA SER A 623 -12.43 16.38 54.40
C SER A 623 -11.21 17.29 54.20
N SER A 624 -10.97 17.67 52.94
CA SER A 624 -11.21 19.06 52.52
C SER A 624 -11.30 19.21 50.99
N ARG A 625 -12.29 20.00 50.58
CA ARG A 625 -12.55 20.48 49.22
C ARG A 625 -11.66 21.68 48.93
N SER A 626 -11.20 21.81 47.68
CA SER A 626 -11.05 23.13 47.04
C SER A 626 -11.31 23.01 45.53
N ASN A 627 -12.18 23.90 45.06
CA ASN A 627 -12.77 23.99 43.72
C ASN A 627 -11.82 24.63 42.68
N PRO A 628 -12.19 24.63 41.39
CA PRO A 628 -11.29 24.69 40.23
C PRO A 628 -11.00 26.12 39.74
N GLY A 629 -9.78 26.33 39.23
CA GLY A 629 -9.36 27.58 38.58
C GLY A 629 -9.19 27.43 37.07
N SER A 630 -10.13 28.04 36.34
CA SER A 630 -10.08 28.72 35.01
C SER A 630 -9.18 28.22 33.84
N PRO A 631 -9.68 28.33 32.59
CA PRO A 631 -9.09 27.72 31.40
C PRO A 631 -7.96 28.56 30.81
N VAL A 632 -6.80 27.95 30.57
CA VAL A 632 -5.72 28.55 29.78
C VAL A 632 -5.97 28.25 28.30
N SER A 633 -6.27 29.29 27.53
CA SER A 633 -6.41 29.22 26.08
C SER A 633 -5.05 29.01 25.42
N ASN A 634 -4.70 27.77 25.11
CA ASN A 634 -3.58 27.49 24.21
C ASN A 634 -4.08 27.53 22.77
N LYS A 635 -3.67 28.57 22.04
CA LYS A 635 -3.88 28.69 20.59
C LYS A 635 -3.27 27.47 19.88
N PRO A 636 -3.94 26.89 18.87
CA PRO A 636 -3.39 25.78 18.12
C PRO A 636 -2.16 26.26 17.35
N ARG A 637 -1.00 25.67 17.66
CA ARG A 637 0.14 25.71 16.76
C ARG A 637 -0.27 24.95 15.51
N THR A 638 -0.41 25.66 14.40
CA THR A 638 -0.60 25.08 13.08
C THR A 638 0.61 24.21 12.74
N SER A 639 0.49 22.91 12.98
CA SER A 639 1.40 21.92 12.41
C SER A 639 1.14 21.90 10.90
N THR A 640 2.08 22.42 10.11
CA THR A 640 2.04 22.28 8.66
C THR A 640 2.13 20.77 8.36
N PRO A 641 1.10 20.13 7.79
CA PRO A 641 1.17 18.70 7.51
C PRO A 641 2.34 18.42 6.54
N PRO A 642 3.05 17.29 6.71
CA PRO A 642 4.10 16.89 5.78
C PRO A 642 3.53 16.74 4.36
N LYS A 643 4.22 17.28 3.35
CA LYS A 643 3.77 17.23 1.96
C LYS A 643 3.97 15.81 1.39
N ARG A 644 2.87 15.12 1.08
CA ARG A 644 2.87 13.79 0.42
C ARG A 644 3.73 13.78 -0.85
N ARG A 645 4.67 12.83 -0.95
CA ARG A 645 5.54 12.61 -2.11
C ARG A 645 5.04 11.44 -2.96
N TRP A 646 4.96 11.63 -4.27
CA TRP A 646 4.56 10.59 -5.23
C TRP A 646 5.76 10.13 -6.05
N LEU A 647 5.84 8.83 -6.33
CA LEU A 647 6.72 8.23 -7.31
C LEU A 647 6.31 8.71 -8.69
N VAL A 648 7.27 9.33 -9.37
CA VAL A 648 7.11 9.79 -10.74
C VAL A 648 7.98 8.91 -11.63
N ASP A 649 7.33 8.17 -12.52
CA ASP A 649 7.97 7.34 -13.54
C ASP A 649 8.12 8.12 -14.85
N GLU A 650 9.09 7.73 -15.68
CA GLU A 650 9.11 8.12 -17.09
C GLU A 650 7.97 7.41 -17.82
N PHE A 651 7.30 8.16 -18.70
CA PHE A 651 6.21 7.68 -19.53
C PHE A 651 6.74 6.68 -20.57
N ASP A 652 6.16 5.49 -20.60
CA ASP A 652 6.48 4.47 -21.59
C ASP A 652 5.29 4.24 -22.52
N MET A 653 5.52 4.39 -23.84
CA MET A 653 4.46 4.29 -24.85
C MET A 653 3.74 2.93 -24.85
N LYS A 654 4.44 1.83 -24.56
CA LYS A 654 3.83 0.48 -24.57
C LYS A 654 3.03 0.24 -23.30
N ARG A 655 3.57 0.68 -22.16
CA ARG A 655 3.00 0.48 -20.83
C ARG A 655 1.83 1.41 -20.56
N ASP A 656 1.97 2.70 -20.85
CA ASP A 656 1.10 3.74 -20.26
C ASP A 656 0.03 4.28 -21.21
N TRP A 657 0.15 4.03 -22.53
CA TRP A 657 -0.70 4.68 -23.55
C TRP A 657 -2.20 4.43 -23.36
N ALA A 658 -2.62 3.19 -23.12
CA ALA A 658 -4.03 2.87 -22.91
C ALA A 658 -4.61 3.56 -21.66
N SER A 659 -3.84 3.56 -20.57
CA SER A 659 -4.23 4.23 -19.32
C SER A 659 -4.23 5.75 -19.44
N LEU A 660 -3.38 6.32 -20.31
CA LEU A 660 -3.36 7.74 -20.63
C LEU A 660 -4.64 8.19 -21.35
N ILE A 661 -5.11 7.43 -22.34
CA ILE A 661 -6.40 7.68 -23.01
C ILE A 661 -7.54 7.64 -21.97
N LYS A 662 -7.54 6.61 -21.10
CA LYS A 662 -8.56 6.47 -20.04
C LYS A 662 -8.54 7.64 -19.06
N LEU A 663 -7.35 8.09 -18.63
CA LEU A 663 -7.18 9.25 -17.76
C LEU A 663 -7.78 10.51 -18.39
N TRP A 664 -7.49 10.77 -19.67
CA TRP A 664 -8.05 11.92 -20.39
C TRP A 664 -9.57 11.83 -20.47
N LYS A 665 -10.12 10.73 -21.02
CA LYS A 665 -11.58 10.54 -21.17
C LYS A 665 -12.35 10.71 -19.85
N ASN A 666 -11.82 10.15 -18.75
CA ASN A 666 -12.45 10.24 -17.42
C ASN A 666 -12.48 11.67 -16.84
N ASN A 667 -11.50 12.50 -17.20
CA ASN A 667 -11.38 13.87 -16.71
C ASN A 667 -12.18 14.87 -17.57
N THR A 668 -12.64 14.46 -18.76
CA THR A 668 -13.36 15.29 -19.71
C THR A 668 -14.83 14.88 -19.92
N ALA A 669 -15.27 13.75 -19.36
CA ALA A 669 -16.62 13.19 -19.52
C ALA A 669 -17.77 14.04 -18.95
N ASP A 670 -17.53 14.92 -17.97
CA ASP A 670 -18.59 15.67 -17.26
C ASP A 670 -18.88 17.07 -17.88
N ALA A 671 -18.31 17.41 -19.03
CA ALA A 671 -18.54 18.71 -19.67
C ALA A 671 -19.74 18.62 -20.65
N PRO A 672 -20.87 19.31 -20.41
CA PRO A 672 -21.98 19.32 -21.36
C PRO A 672 -21.51 19.85 -22.73
N SER A 673 -21.87 19.09 -23.77
CA SER A 673 -21.34 19.15 -25.14
C SER A 673 -21.92 20.28 -26.00
N TYR A 674 -22.68 21.21 -25.45
CA TYR A 674 -23.31 22.28 -26.22
C TYR A 674 -23.08 23.61 -25.51
N HIS A 675 -22.14 24.42 -26.01
CA HIS A 675 -22.15 25.90 -26.05
C HIS A 675 -20.75 26.56 -25.97
N ASP A 676 -19.67 25.82 -25.72
CA ASP A 676 -18.33 26.44 -25.68
C ASP A 676 -17.51 26.12 -26.94
N ARG A 677 -17.41 27.09 -27.86
CA ARG A 677 -16.73 26.95 -29.16
C ARG A 677 -15.21 26.71 -29.05
N ASN A 678 -14.63 26.77 -27.85
CA ASN A 678 -13.19 26.60 -27.61
C ASN A 678 -12.78 25.25 -26.99
N LYS A 679 -13.70 24.30 -26.79
CA LYS A 679 -13.34 22.98 -26.23
C LYS A 679 -12.78 22.05 -27.31
N ILE A 680 -11.86 21.16 -26.92
CA ILE A 680 -11.40 20.05 -27.76
C ILE A 680 -12.26 18.83 -27.43
N ASP A 681 -12.72 18.11 -28.45
CA ASP A 681 -13.35 16.81 -28.26
C ASP A 681 -12.31 15.71 -27.97
N TYR A 682 -12.09 15.47 -26.68
CA TYR A 682 -11.23 14.38 -26.20
C TYR A 682 -11.89 13.00 -26.26
N GLN A 683 -13.11 12.86 -26.79
CA GLN A 683 -13.67 11.54 -27.08
C GLN A 683 -13.26 11.04 -28.47
N ASN A 684 -12.74 11.92 -29.34
CA ASN A 684 -12.35 11.57 -30.69
C ASN A 684 -11.05 10.72 -30.73
N GLU A 685 -11.14 9.50 -31.23
CA GLU A 685 -10.00 8.56 -31.37
C GLU A 685 -8.88 9.09 -32.29
N THR A 686 -9.23 9.93 -33.26
CA THR A 686 -8.23 10.50 -34.21
C THR A 686 -7.26 11.45 -33.51
N PHE A 687 -7.71 12.19 -32.50
CA PHE A 687 -6.86 13.03 -31.66
C PHE A 687 -5.75 12.21 -30.98
N TYR A 688 -6.13 11.10 -30.35
CA TYR A 688 -5.19 10.21 -29.68
C TYR A 688 -4.21 9.56 -30.67
N LYS A 689 -4.69 9.15 -31.85
CA LYS A 689 -3.81 8.60 -32.89
C LYS A 689 -2.71 9.58 -33.31
N ARG A 690 -3.02 10.89 -33.39
CA ARG A 690 -2.03 11.92 -33.72
C ARG A 690 -1.07 12.20 -32.58
N LEU A 691 -1.61 12.30 -31.37
CA LEU A 691 -0.79 12.47 -30.17
C LEU A 691 0.17 11.28 -29.99
N TYR A 692 -0.27 10.06 -30.27
CA TYR A 692 0.61 8.88 -30.31
C TYR A 692 1.75 9.09 -31.30
N GLY A 693 1.44 9.54 -32.51
CA GLY A 693 2.45 9.84 -33.54
C GLY A 693 3.47 10.87 -33.07
N LEU A 694 3.03 11.92 -32.38
CA LEU A 694 3.91 12.94 -31.81
C LEU A 694 4.85 12.33 -30.77
N LEU A 695 4.30 11.71 -29.72
CA LEU A 695 5.09 11.18 -28.60
C LEU A 695 6.00 10.03 -29.05
N ALA A 696 5.50 9.09 -29.85
CA ALA A 696 6.29 7.96 -30.33
C ALA A 696 7.48 8.40 -31.22
N SER A 697 7.27 9.41 -32.08
CA SER A 697 8.33 9.89 -32.97
C SER A 697 9.40 10.71 -32.25
N THR A 698 9.12 11.19 -31.03
CA THR A 698 9.99 12.10 -30.27
C THR A 698 10.54 11.49 -28.98
N ASN A 699 10.14 10.26 -28.65
CA ASN A 699 10.51 9.52 -27.44
C ASN A 699 12.03 9.34 -27.21
N LYS A 700 12.86 9.46 -28.24
CA LYS A 700 14.32 9.37 -28.09
C LYS A 700 14.94 10.65 -27.52
N ASP A 701 14.33 11.79 -27.83
CA ASP A 701 14.88 13.12 -27.54
C ASP A 701 14.10 13.82 -26.42
N GLN A 702 12.84 13.39 -26.19
CA GLN A 702 11.91 13.98 -25.23
C GLN A 702 11.55 12.99 -24.12
N LYS A 703 11.37 13.49 -22.91
CA LYS A 703 10.85 12.69 -21.78
C LYS A 703 9.53 13.25 -21.29
N HIS A 704 8.60 12.35 -20.99
CA HIS A 704 7.34 12.68 -20.35
C HIS A 704 7.25 11.92 -19.03
N PHE A 705 6.45 12.40 -18.08
CA PHE A 705 6.42 11.82 -16.75
C PHE A 705 5.00 11.51 -16.31
N VAL A 706 4.86 10.42 -15.54
CA VAL A 706 3.58 9.93 -15.03
C VAL A 706 3.66 9.57 -13.56
N VAL A 707 2.53 9.68 -12.88
CA VAL A 707 2.29 9.03 -11.59
C VAL A 707 1.25 7.94 -11.84
N ARG A 708 1.55 6.71 -11.42
CA ARG A 708 0.72 5.54 -11.67
C ARG A 708 0.65 4.64 -10.46
N ASN A 709 -0.44 3.90 -10.32
CA ASN A 709 -0.41 2.65 -9.58
C ASN A 709 0.43 1.66 -10.41
N SER A 710 1.63 1.35 -9.93
CA SER A 710 2.59 0.52 -10.65
C SER A 710 2.11 -0.92 -10.82
N SER A 711 1.29 -1.38 -9.88
CA SER A 711 0.84 -2.75 -9.80
C SER A 711 -0.38 -3.03 -10.71
N LEU A 712 -1.31 -2.08 -10.81
CA LEU A 712 -2.47 -2.16 -11.74
C LEU A 712 -2.22 -1.45 -13.07
N ASN A 713 -1.11 -0.75 -13.20
CA ASN A 713 -0.75 0.07 -14.36
C ASN A 713 -1.79 1.15 -14.72
N ILE A 714 -2.44 1.73 -13.70
CA ILE A 714 -3.43 2.82 -13.84
C ILE A 714 -2.73 4.16 -13.62
N LEU A 715 -2.87 5.10 -14.57
CA LEU A 715 -2.32 6.45 -14.41
C LEU A 715 -3.21 7.31 -13.51
N TYR A 716 -2.58 8.01 -12.56
CA TYR A 716 -3.21 9.05 -11.74
C TYR A 716 -2.85 10.46 -12.20
N GLY A 717 -1.76 10.62 -12.94
CA GLY A 717 -1.43 11.89 -13.56
C GLY A 717 -0.31 11.78 -14.59
N VAL A 718 -0.22 12.78 -15.45
CA VAL A 718 0.77 12.89 -16.53
C VAL A 718 1.23 14.33 -16.69
N ILE A 719 2.49 14.53 -17.06
CA ILE A 719 3.02 15.80 -17.56
C ILE A 719 3.84 15.56 -18.82
N LEU A 720 3.50 16.29 -19.89
CA LEU A 720 4.20 16.24 -21.16
C LEU A 720 5.19 17.42 -21.24
N THR A 721 6.45 17.13 -21.51
CA THR A 721 7.48 18.15 -21.74
C THR A 721 7.95 18.18 -23.19
N TRP A 722 8.55 19.29 -23.60
CA TRP A 722 9.20 19.47 -24.91
C TRP A 722 10.45 20.31 -24.76
N VAL A 723 11.50 20.00 -25.51
CA VAL A 723 12.73 20.78 -25.60
C VAL A 723 13.01 21.07 -27.06
N ASP A 724 13.16 22.35 -27.40
CA ASP A 724 13.51 22.77 -28.74
C ASP A 724 15.03 22.68 -29.03
N GLU A 725 15.42 22.93 -30.28
CA GLU A 725 16.84 22.89 -30.71
C GLU A 725 17.70 23.99 -30.02
N GLN A 726 17.07 25.04 -29.50
CA GLN A 726 17.72 26.17 -28.83
C GLN A 726 17.83 25.99 -27.31
N LYS A 727 17.45 24.83 -26.78
CA LYS A 727 17.40 24.55 -25.34
C LYS A 727 16.37 25.43 -24.59
N ALA A 728 15.28 25.83 -25.23
CA ALA A 728 14.08 26.26 -24.53
C ALA A 728 13.24 25.03 -24.14
N GLY A 729 12.80 24.99 -22.89
CA GLY A 729 11.94 23.93 -22.35
C GLY A 729 10.48 24.36 -22.30
N HIS A 730 9.56 23.44 -22.58
CA HIS A 730 8.13 23.71 -22.54
C HIS A 730 7.42 22.65 -21.72
N LEU A 731 6.50 23.08 -20.85
CA LEU A 731 5.52 22.21 -20.22
C LEU A 731 4.26 22.21 -21.08
N LEU A 732 4.14 21.23 -21.97
CA LEU A 732 3.05 21.16 -22.95
C LEU A 732 1.70 20.94 -22.28
N TYR A 733 1.63 20.03 -21.31
CA TYR A 733 0.36 19.65 -20.69
C TYR A 733 0.57 18.98 -19.34
N ILE A 734 -0.31 19.23 -18.36
CA ILE A 734 -0.36 18.52 -17.08
C ILE A 734 -1.80 18.10 -16.76
N LEU A 735 -2.00 16.85 -16.36
CA LEU A 735 -3.30 16.31 -15.99
C LEU A 735 -3.18 15.41 -14.76
N VAL A 736 -4.14 15.54 -13.86
CA VAL A 736 -4.29 14.69 -12.67
C VAL A 736 -5.73 14.23 -12.58
N ASP A 737 -5.90 12.94 -12.32
CA ASP A 737 -7.20 12.30 -12.17
C ASP A 737 -8.08 13.05 -11.18
N LYS A 738 -9.34 13.32 -11.55
CA LYS A 738 -10.29 14.09 -10.75
C LYS A 738 -10.45 13.56 -9.33
N SER A 739 -10.42 12.24 -9.13
CA SER A 739 -10.55 11.58 -7.82
C SER A 739 -9.27 11.63 -6.98
N LYS A 740 -8.13 11.96 -7.58
CA LYS A 740 -6.80 11.99 -6.93
C LYS A 740 -6.23 13.41 -6.81
N ARG A 741 -7.00 14.44 -7.17
CA ARG A 741 -6.61 15.85 -6.97
C ARG A 741 -6.47 16.16 -5.47
N LEU A 742 -5.74 17.22 -5.14
CA LEU A 742 -5.36 17.62 -3.77
C LEU A 742 -4.35 16.71 -3.05
N GLN A 743 -3.97 15.57 -3.64
CA GLN A 743 -2.97 14.67 -3.05
C GLN A 743 -1.52 15.04 -3.44
N SER A 744 -1.24 16.25 -3.92
CA SER A 744 0.10 16.70 -4.38
C SER A 744 0.68 16.01 -5.62
N ILE A 745 -0.06 15.15 -6.34
CA ILE A 745 0.40 14.48 -7.58
C ILE A 745 0.93 15.48 -8.61
N GLY A 746 0.14 16.51 -8.94
CA GLY A 746 0.53 17.52 -9.93
C GLY A 746 1.81 18.27 -9.56
N LYS A 747 2.05 18.51 -8.26
CA LYS A 747 3.27 19.15 -7.77
C LYS A 747 4.50 18.25 -7.94
N ASN A 748 4.37 16.95 -7.65
CA ASN A 748 5.46 15.98 -7.83
C ASN A 748 5.82 15.82 -9.32
N LEU A 749 4.81 15.72 -10.20
CA LEU A 749 4.99 15.71 -11.66
C LEU A 749 5.74 16.95 -12.16
N HIS A 750 5.27 18.14 -11.76
CA HIS A 750 5.91 19.41 -12.11
C HIS A 750 7.37 19.44 -11.64
N THR A 751 7.63 19.10 -10.37
CA THR A 751 9.00 19.12 -9.80
C THR A 751 9.95 18.22 -10.60
N ARG A 752 9.52 16.99 -10.97
CA ARG A 752 10.33 16.07 -11.77
C ARG A 752 10.58 16.59 -13.19
N ALA A 753 9.57 17.19 -13.81
CA ALA A 753 9.68 17.80 -15.14
C ALA A 753 10.64 19.00 -15.12
N MET A 754 10.56 19.86 -14.11
CA MET A 754 11.50 20.97 -13.94
C MET A 754 12.93 20.47 -13.75
N ARG A 755 13.14 19.41 -12.96
CA ARG A 755 14.46 18.79 -12.80
C ARG A 755 15.01 18.27 -14.14
N TYR A 756 14.18 17.64 -14.97
CA TYR A 756 14.58 17.21 -16.31
C TYR A 756 14.98 18.39 -17.20
N LEU A 757 14.12 19.40 -17.33
CA LEU A 757 14.37 20.56 -18.18
C LEU A 757 15.61 21.35 -17.73
N ILE A 758 15.77 21.54 -16.42
CA ILE A 758 16.84 22.37 -15.86
C ILE A 758 18.15 21.59 -15.73
N LYS A 759 18.15 20.44 -15.03
CA LYS A 759 19.39 19.73 -14.68
C LYS A 759 19.85 18.76 -15.77
N GLU A 760 18.92 18.04 -16.41
CA GLU A 760 19.29 17.05 -17.44
C GLU A 760 19.48 17.73 -18.81
N GLN A 761 18.54 18.59 -19.23
CA GLN A 761 18.55 19.22 -20.55
C GLN A 761 19.24 20.59 -20.61
N LYS A 762 19.50 21.20 -19.45
CA LYS A 762 20.17 22.51 -19.31
C LYS A 762 19.45 23.63 -20.05
N CYS A 763 18.12 23.65 -19.96
CA CYS A 763 17.30 24.67 -20.60
C CYS A 763 17.55 26.06 -20.00
N THR A 764 17.72 27.06 -20.85
CA THR A 764 17.99 28.46 -20.44
C THR A 764 16.70 29.24 -20.15
N THR A 765 15.61 28.85 -20.79
CA THR A 765 14.27 29.39 -20.61
C THR A 765 13.26 28.25 -20.50
N ILE A 766 12.21 28.44 -19.71
CA ILE A 766 11.11 27.46 -19.61
C ILE A 766 9.77 28.19 -19.72
N SER A 767 8.87 27.69 -20.56
CA SER A 767 7.51 28.22 -20.75
C SER A 767 6.42 27.23 -20.36
N LEU A 768 5.29 27.78 -19.92
CA LEU A 768 4.05 27.02 -19.72
C LEU A 768 3.22 27.06 -21.03
N GLY A 769 3.05 25.91 -21.67
CA GLY A 769 2.51 25.81 -23.04
C GLY A 769 3.59 25.98 -24.12
N SER A 770 3.17 25.78 -25.37
CA SER A 770 4.00 25.95 -26.57
C SER A 770 3.12 26.31 -27.79
N SER A 771 3.69 27.06 -28.74
CA SER A 771 3.15 27.27 -30.09
C SER A 771 3.44 26.09 -31.03
N PHE A 772 4.51 25.32 -30.77
CA PHE A 772 4.90 24.15 -31.56
C PHE A 772 5.73 23.15 -30.71
N PRO A 773 5.26 21.91 -30.48
CA PRO A 773 3.93 21.37 -30.79
C PRO A 773 2.81 22.07 -30.01
N LEU A 774 1.65 22.22 -30.65
CA LEU A 774 0.46 22.79 -30.03
C LEU A 774 -0.51 21.68 -29.61
N VAL A 775 -0.32 21.14 -28.41
CA VAL A 775 -1.23 20.19 -27.76
C VAL A 775 -2.22 20.99 -26.91
N MET A 776 -3.25 21.57 -27.54
CA MET A 776 -4.16 22.55 -26.92
C MET A 776 -4.81 22.08 -25.60
N PHE A 777 -5.12 23.05 -24.71
CA PHE A 777 -5.72 22.82 -23.38
C PHE A 777 -7.25 22.71 -23.41
N PRO A 778 -7.86 21.93 -22.49
CA PRO A 778 -9.29 21.85 -22.32
C PRO A 778 -9.73 23.18 -21.74
N ASP A 779 -10.32 24.03 -22.59
CA ASP A 779 -10.99 25.26 -22.18
C ASP A 779 -10.01 26.34 -21.69
N ASN A 780 -9.77 27.38 -22.51
CA ASN A 780 -9.00 28.56 -22.09
C ASN A 780 -9.57 29.24 -20.82
N SER A 781 -10.75 28.83 -20.33
CA SER A 781 -11.30 29.21 -19.02
C SER A 781 -10.64 28.51 -17.81
N ASN A 782 -9.89 27.42 -17.96
CA ASN A 782 -9.28 26.73 -16.82
C ASN A 782 -8.08 27.47 -16.20
N LEU A 783 -7.35 28.29 -16.95
CA LEU A 783 -6.36 29.23 -16.36
C LEU A 783 -7.04 30.49 -15.79
N ASN A 784 -8.30 30.70 -16.14
CA ASN A 784 -9.22 31.62 -15.46
C ASN A 784 -9.92 30.99 -14.24
N ASN A 785 -9.87 29.66 -14.08
CA ASN A 785 -10.31 28.97 -12.89
C ASN A 785 -9.36 29.32 -11.73
N SER A 786 -9.92 29.95 -10.70
CA SER A 786 -9.16 30.42 -9.54
C SER A 786 -8.33 29.30 -8.88
N ARG A 787 -8.80 28.05 -8.94
CA ARG A 787 -8.10 26.90 -8.35
C ARG A 787 -6.83 26.52 -9.10
N VAL A 788 -6.87 26.44 -10.44
CA VAL A 788 -5.71 26.09 -11.27
C VAL A 788 -4.67 27.21 -11.21
N ARG A 789 -5.13 28.47 -11.25
CA ARG A 789 -4.26 29.63 -11.10
C ARG A 789 -3.55 29.62 -9.74
N THR A 790 -4.28 29.35 -8.65
CA THR A 790 -3.69 29.25 -7.31
C THR A 790 -2.65 28.12 -7.24
N PHE A 791 -2.95 26.96 -7.83
CA PHE A 791 -2.01 25.85 -7.92
C PHE A 791 -0.73 26.23 -8.67
N MET A 792 -0.84 26.77 -9.88
CA MET A 792 0.32 27.15 -10.68
C MET A 792 1.13 28.29 -10.05
N ASN A 793 0.46 29.27 -9.43
CA ASN A 793 1.12 30.33 -8.66
C ASN A 793 1.90 29.75 -7.47
N SER A 794 1.37 28.73 -6.80
CA SER A 794 2.08 28.04 -5.71
C SER A 794 3.33 27.26 -6.17
N LEU A 795 3.47 27.02 -7.47
CA LEU A 795 4.64 26.41 -8.11
C LEU A 795 5.62 27.44 -8.70
N GLY A 796 5.32 28.75 -8.59
CA GLY A 796 6.19 29.83 -9.07
C GLY A 796 5.82 30.44 -10.43
N TRP A 797 4.67 30.08 -11.02
CA TRP A 797 4.18 30.67 -12.28
C TRP A 797 3.30 31.91 -12.06
N GLU A 798 3.33 32.88 -12.96
CA GLU A 798 2.57 34.15 -12.93
C GLU A 798 1.61 34.27 -14.13
N ILE A 799 0.53 33.48 -14.12
CA ILE A 799 -0.42 33.35 -15.25
C ILE A 799 -1.25 34.63 -15.51
N SER A 800 -1.21 35.63 -14.63
CA SER A 800 -2.06 36.83 -14.70
C SER A 800 -1.59 37.94 -15.65
N ARG A 801 -0.42 37.82 -16.29
CA ARG A 801 0.08 38.85 -17.23
C ARG A 801 -0.60 38.69 -18.59
N SER A 802 -0.94 39.81 -19.23
CA SER A 802 -1.57 39.86 -20.56
C SER A 802 -0.62 39.29 -21.61
N HIS A 803 -0.81 38.01 -21.98
CA HIS A 803 -0.07 37.39 -23.07
C HIS A 803 -0.76 37.64 -24.41
N ARG A 804 0.02 37.63 -25.50
CA ARG A 804 -0.49 37.85 -26.85
C ARG A 804 -1.42 36.70 -27.26
N LYS A 805 -2.64 37.03 -27.66
CA LYS A 805 -3.60 36.05 -28.20
C LYS A 805 -3.25 35.73 -29.65
N LYS A 806 -3.23 34.45 -29.98
CA LYS A 806 -3.17 33.91 -31.34
C LYS A 806 -4.46 33.17 -31.66
N TYR A 807 -4.83 33.14 -32.93
CA TYR A 807 -6.07 32.55 -33.41
C TYR A 807 -5.78 31.40 -34.37
N VAL A 808 -6.62 30.38 -34.26
CA VAL A 808 -6.83 29.35 -35.28
C VAL A 808 -8.07 29.75 -36.06
N MET A 809 -7.91 29.92 -37.36
CA MET A 809 -8.99 30.30 -38.26
C MET A 809 -9.31 29.16 -39.23
N VAL A 810 -10.57 29.01 -39.64
CA VAL A 810 -11.04 27.92 -40.48
C VAL A 810 -11.75 28.47 -41.70
N LEU A 811 -11.44 27.93 -42.87
CA LEU A 811 -12.18 28.10 -44.11
C LEU A 811 -13.07 26.87 -44.28
N HIS A 812 -14.40 27.06 -44.28
CA HIS A 812 -15.38 25.96 -44.19
C HIS A 812 -15.87 25.39 -45.52
N ASP A 813 -15.79 26.16 -46.62
CA ASP A 813 -16.27 25.78 -47.96
C ASP A 813 -15.17 26.02 -48.98
N LEU A 814 -14.22 25.07 -49.05
CA LEU A 814 -13.10 25.12 -49.98
C LEU A 814 -13.54 24.83 -51.43
N GLU A 815 -14.57 24.01 -51.61
CA GLU A 815 -15.05 23.58 -52.93
C GLU A 815 -15.51 24.77 -53.76
N ASN A 816 -16.31 25.67 -53.18
CA ASN A 816 -16.80 26.87 -53.86
C ASN A 816 -15.88 28.07 -53.70
N TRP A 817 -14.78 27.94 -52.94
CA TRP A 817 -13.85 29.03 -52.73
C TRP A 817 -13.13 29.43 -54.02
N THR A 818 -13.00 30.73 -54.23
CA THR A 818 -12.24 31.34 -55.33
C THR A 818 -11.40 32.51 -54.79
N VAL A 819 -10.29 32.79 -55.46
CA VAL A 819 -9.39 33.89 -55.06
C VAL A 819 -10.15 35.22 -55.11
N PRO A 820 -10.18 36.02 -54.00
CA PRO A 820 -10.87 37.30 -53.99
C PRO A 820 -10.35 38.24 -55.09
N LYS A 821 -11.28 38.83 -55.86
CA LYS A 821 -10.95 39.67 -57.04
C LYS A 821 -9.99 40.82 -56.73
N LYS A 822 -10.06 41.39 -55.51
CA LYS A 822 -9.18 42.46 -55.03
C LYS A 822 -7.72 41.98 -54.96
N ILE A 823 -7.48 40.89 -54.24
CA ILE A 823 -6.15 40.27 -54.08
C ILE A 823 -5.61 39.81 -55.44
N PHE A 824 -6.46 39.19 -56.27
CA PHE A 824 -6.04 38.74 -57.60
C PHE A 824 -5.53 39.91 -58.48
N ARG A 825 -6.24 41.05 -58.48
CA ARG A 825 -5.81 42.25 -59.20
C ARG A 825 -4.50 42.82 -58.66
N GLU A 826 -4.36 42.93 -57.34
CA GLU A 826 -3.15 43.42 -56.68
C GLU A 826 -1.93 42.55 -57.00
N LEU A 827 -2.07 41.22 -56.93
CA LEU A 827 -1.00 40.28 -57.29
C LEU A 827 -0.61 40.35 -58.76
N THR A 828 -1.59 40.54 -59.66
CA THR A 828 -1.35 40.69 -61.10
C THR A 828 -0.53 41.96 -61.39
N ILE A 829 -0.79 43.05 -60.65
CA ILE A 829 -0.04 44.31 -60.79
C ILE A 829 1.41 44.16 -60.32
N VAL A 830 1.63 43.46 -59.20
CA VAL A 830 2.99 43.29 -58.64
C VAL A 830 3.80 42.22 -59.41
N GLY A 831 3.14 41.29 -60.09
CA GLY A 831 3.80 40.32 -60.99
C GLY A 831 4.58 39.21 -60.28
N VAL A 832 4.26 38.93 -59.01
CA VAL A 832 4.92 37.87 -58.22
C VAL A 832 4.51 36.49 -58.70
N ARG A 833 5.48 35.57 -58.79
CA ARG A 833 5.25 34.16 -59.08
C ARG A 833 5.27 33.35 -57.78
N PHE A 834 4.35 32.39 -57.65
CA PHE A 834 4.35 31.43 -56.55
C PHE A 834 4.75 30.06 -57.07
N ASP A 835 5.61 29.35 -56.32
CA ASP A 835 6.08 28.01 -56.68
C ASP A 835 6.27 27.13 -55.44
N ILE A 836 6.42 25.82 -55.64
CA ILE A 836 6.77 24.88 -54.58
C ILE A 836 8.28 24.93 -54.37
N CYS A 837 8.69 25.16 -53.12
CA CYS A 837 10.09 25.17 -52.76
C CYS A 837 10.70 23.78 -52.90
N ASN A 838 11.76 23.67 -53.69
CA ASN A 838 12.58 22.47 -53.81
C ASN A 838 13.99 22.66 -53.23
N ASP A 839 14.36 23.90 -52.88
CA ASP A 839 15.68 24.28 -52.40
C ASP A 839 15.60 24.75 -50.93
N GLY A 840 15.95 23.85 -50.01
CA GLY A 840 15.91 24.13 -48.57
C GLY A 840 16.93 25.16 -48.12
N GLU A 841 18.06 25.32 -48.83
CA GLU A 841 19.12 26.25 -48.43
C GLU A 841 18.70 27.70 -48.73
N LYS A 842 18.15 27.96 -49.92
CA LYS A 842 17.57 29.28 -50.25
C LYS A 842 16.43 29.66 -49.32
N LEU A 843 15.61 28.68 -48.93
CA LEU A 843 14.53 28.90 -47.97
C LEU A 843 15.08 29.27 -46.59
N MET A 844 16.03 28.53 -46.05
CA MET A 844 16.61 28.84 -44.73
C MET A 844 17.33 30.19 -44.73
N ASN A 845 17.96 30.59 -45.84
CA ASN A 845 18.52 31.93 -46.00
C ASN A 845 17.46 33.05 -45.96
N LEU A 846 16.25 32.81 -46.48
CA LEU A 846 15.12 33.74 -46.28
C LEU A 846 14.74 33.80 -44.79
N ILE A 847 14.61 32.64 -44.13
CA ILE A 847 14.23 32.56 -42.73
C ILE A 847 15.25 33.31 -41.85
N ASP A 848 16.55 33.04 -41.99
CA ASP A 848 17.59 33.69 -41.21
C ASP A 848 17.65 35.22 -41.47
N ARG A 849 17.44 35.70 -42.70
CA ARG A 849 17.33 37.14 -43.01
C ARG A 849 16.09 37.78 -42.38
N SER A 850 14.94 37.10 -42.45
CA SER A 850 13.70 37.59 -41.84
C SER A 850 13.81 37.69 -40.32
N ILE A 851 14.58 36.78 -39.71
CA ILE A 851 14.86 36.73 -38.29
C ILE A 851 15.73 37.93 -37.84
N GLN A 852 16.77 38.29 -38.61
CA GLN A 852 17.68 39.39 -38.27
C GLN A 852 17.00 40.76 -38.17
N HIS A 853 15.87 40.96 -38.84
CA HIS A 853 15.10 42.21 -38.84
C HIS A 853 13.87 42.19 -37.92
N SER A 854 13.52 41.04 -37.34
CA SER A 854 12.43 40.96 -36.36
C SER A 854 12.93 41.42 -34.99
N THR A 855 12.11 42.23 -34.31
CA THR A 855 12.44 42.73 -32.96
C THR A 855 11.94 41.82 -31.84
N ASN A 856 11.22 40.73 -32.18
CA ASN A 856 10.63 39.82 -31.19
C ASN A 856 11.30 38.43 -31.24
N GLU A 857 12.10 38.12 -30.22
CA GLU A 857 12.84 36.85 -30.08
C GLU A 857 11.93 35.61 -30.07
N ASP A 858 10.70 35.72 -29.55
CA ASP A 858 9.79 34.57 -29.45
C ASP A 858 9.19 34.18 -30.81
N ASP A 859 8.80 35.18 -31.62
CA ASP A 859 8.30 34.95 -32.97
C ASP A 859 9.43 34.37 -33.86
N ILE A 860 10.67 34.86 -33.67
CA ILE A 860 11.88 34.35 -34.34
C ILE A 860 12.09 32.86 -34.07
N ASN A 861 12.07 32.47 -32.79
CA ASN A 861 12.37 31.10 -32.38
C ASN A 861 11.27 30.12 -32.78
N SER A 862 10.01 30.54 -32.71
CA SER A 862 8.87 29.76 -33.18
C SER A 862 8.95 29.50 -34.69
N ILE A 863 9.22 30.52 -35.50
CA ILE A 863 9.31 30.38 -36.96
C ILE A 863 10.45 29.43 -37.34
N LYS A 864 11.63 29.61 -36.75
CA LYS A 864 12.81 28.77 -37.04
C LYS A 864 12.54 27.30 -36.75
N THR A 865 11.85 27.00 -35.65
CA THR A 865 11.53 25.63 -35.23
C THR A 865 10.52 24.97 -36.17
N ILE A 866 9.43 25.68 -36.52
CA ILE A 866 8.38 25.16 -37.41
C ILE A 866 8.94 24.90 -38.82
N TYR A 867 9.73 25.84 -39.37
CA TYR A 867 10.37 25.67 -40.67
C TYR A 867 11.45 24.60 -40.67
N GLY A 868 12.26 24.51 -39.61
CA GLY A 868 13.27 23.46 -39.46
C GLY A 868 12.64 22.06 -39.53
N GLU A 869 11.48 21.87 -38.90
CA GLU A 869 10.74 20.61 -39.00
C GLU A 869 10.09 20.40 -40.36
N ALA A 870 9.50 21.44 -40.98
CA ALA A 870 8.88 21.33 -42.30
C ALA A 870 9.89 20.99 -43.41
N VAL A 871 11.10 21.54 -43.34
CA VAL A 871 12.21 21.30 -44.29
C VAL A 871 12.61 19.83 -44.33
N LYS A 872 12.50 19.09 -43.21
CA LYS A 872 12.75 17.63 -43.16
C LYS A 872 11.83 16.84 -44.10
N HIS A 873 10.72 17.44 -44.53
CA HIS A 873 9.73 16.82 -45.41
C HIS A 873 9.73 17.33 -46.85
N LEU A 874 10.62 18.26 -47.23
CA LEU A 874 10.69 18.85 -48.59
C LEU A 874 10.78 17.80 -49.72
N ARG A 875 11.49 16.70 -49.49
CA ARG A 875 11.69 15.64 -50.49
C ARG A 875 10.49 14.70 -50.64
N ASN A 876 9.44 14.87 -49.84
CA ASN A 876 8.25 14.02 -49.92
C ASN A 876 7.39 14.42 -51.13
N GLN A 877 7.32 13.54 -52.12
CA GLN A 877 6.55 13.75 -53.35
C GLN A 877 5.05 13.49 -53.16
N SER A 878 4.60 12.97 -52.01
CA SER A 878 3.17 12.77 -51.74
C SER A 878 2.38 14.08 -51.94
N PRO A 879 1.26 14.05 -52.69
CA PRO A 879 0.40 15.22 -52.87
C PRO A 879 -0.23 15.67 -51.55
N LEU A 880 -0.40 14.75 -50.60
CA LEU A 880 -0.95 15.01 -49.26
C LEU A 880 0.13 15.33 -48.22
N GLY A 881 1.40 15.38 -48.62
CA GLY A 881 2.53 15.68 -47.75
C GLY A 881 2.64 17.16 -47.37
N VAL A 882 3.69 17.49 -46.61
CA VAL A 882 4.06 18.90 -46.35
C VAL A 882 4.58 19.51 -47.64
N LYS A 883 4.12 20.72 -47.96
CA LYS A 883 4.65 21.55 -49.04
C LYS A 883 5.01 22.91 -48.48
N ILE A 884 6.08 23.49 -49.01
CA ILE A 884 6.47 24.85 -48.68
C ILE A 884 6.30 25.67 -49.94
N ILE A 885 5.40 26.64 -49.90
CA ILE A 885 5.13 27.51 -51.03
C ILE A 885 5.99 28.76 -50.86
N ILE A 886 6.62 29.18 -51.94
CA ILE A 886 7.50 30.34 -51.98
C ILE A 886 6.99 31.37 -52.97
N ALA A 887 7.16 32.64 -52.61
CA ALA A 887 6.98 33.78 -53.49
C ALA A 887 8.33 34.15 -54.10
N LEU A 888 8.35 34.29 -55.42
CA LEU A 888 9.53 34.59 -56.21
C LEU A 888 9.43 35.98 -56.84
N GLU A 889 10.50 36.75 -56.71
CA GLU A 889 10.62 38.04 -57.39
C GLU A 889 10.71 37.82 -58.92
N PRO A 890 9.94 38.57 -59.75
CA PRO A 890 9.86 38.34 -61.19
C PRO A 890 11.20 38.48 -61.93
N THR A 891 12.09 39.38 -61.49
CA THR A 891 13.34 39.73 -62.20
C THR A 891 14.48 38.75 -61.99
N ASN A 892 14.72 38.31 -60.75
CA ASN A 892 15.90 37.49 -60.38
C ASN A 892 15.54 36.13 -59.76
N GLN A 893 14.25 35.81 -59.61
CA GLN A 893 13.77 34.57 -59.00
C GLN A 893 14.30 34.34 -57.57
N ASN A 894 14.57 35.42 -56.83
CA ASN A 894 14.88 35.33 -55.41
C ASN A 894 13.62 34.98 -54.61
N VAL A 895 13.81 34.19 -53.56
CA VAL A 895 12.75 33.85 -52.60
C VAL A 895 12.50 35.07 -51.71
N ILE A 896 11.34 35.69 -51.87
CA ILE A 896 10.91 36.91 -51.14
C ILE A 896 9.82 36.63 -50.11
N GLY A 897 9.26 35.42 -50.10
CA GLY A 897 8.29 35.01 -49.10
C GLY A 897 8.08 33.51 -49.11
N SER A 898 7.52 32.98 -48.02
CA SER A 898 7.27 31.57 -47.83
C SER A 898 6.06 31.33 -46.93
N ILE A 899 5.39 30.20 -47.12
CA ILE A 899 4.37 29.68 -46.19
C ILE A 899 4.42 28.15 -46.17
N ILE A 900 4.15 27.55 -45.01
CA ILE A 900 4.08 26.09 -44.85
C ILE A 900 2.65 25.64 -45.04
N PHE A 901 2.51 24.58 -45.81
CA PHE A 901 1.26 23.90 -46.08
C PHE A 901 1.39 22.41 -45.72
N PHE A 902 0.34 21.85 -45.14
CA PHE A 902 0.27 20.44 -44.79
C PHE A 902 -1.18 19.95 -44.79
N THR A 903 -1.39 18.65 -44.70
CA THR A 903 -2.74 18.06 -44.53
C THR A 903 -2.82 17.25 -43.25
N ASN A 904 -4.02 16.93 -42.79
CA ASN A 904 -4.26 15.97 -41.73
C ASN A 904 -3.78 14.53 -42.08
N LYS A 905 -3.35 14.23 -43.30
CA LYS A 905 -2.70 12.95 -43.64
C LYS A 905 -1.16 13.03 -43.62
N SER A 906 -0.59 14.23 -43.50
CA SER A 906 0.87 14.43 -43.44
C SER A 906 1.47 14.06 -42.08
N GLN A 907 2.77 13.71 -42.05
CA GLN A 907 3.51 13.48 -40.79
C GLN A 907 3.60 14.73 -39.90
N PHE A 908 3.42 15.92 -40.47
CA PHE A 908 3.47 17.19 -39.75
C PHE A 908 2.21 17.47 -38.93
N SER A 909 1.09 16.84 -39.28
CA SER A 909 -0.16 16.97 -38.54
C SER A 909 -0.08 16.46 -37.10
N LYS A 910 0.88 15.60 -36.75
CA LYS A 910 1.07 15.09 -35.38
C LYS A 910 1.37 16.22 -34.36
N PHE A 911 1.97 17.32 -34.81
CA PHE A 911 2.24 18.49 -33.97
C PHE A 911 0.98 19.31 -33.66
N TYR A 912 -0.14 19.00 -34.31
CA TYR A 912 -1.46 19.62 -34.15
C TYR A 912 -2.55 18.53 -34.03
N PRO A 913 -2.59 17.78 -32.91
CA PRO A 913 -3.43 16.60 -32.79
C PRO A 913 -4.94 16.88 -32.90
N PHE A 914 -5.37 18.14 -32.77
CA PHE A 914 -6.77 18.58 -32.88
C PHE A 914 -7.24 18.88 -34.32
N ILE A 915 -6.38 18.75 -35.34
CA ILE A 915 -6.70 19.19 -36.71
C ILE A 915 -7.99 18.57 -37.29
N ASP A 916 -8.33 17.34 -36.91
CA ASP A 916 -9.52 16.63 -37.41
C ASP A 916 -10.84 17.15 -36.81
N GLU A 917 -10.79 17.90 -35.71
CA GLU A 917 -11.98 18.44 -35.03
C GLU A 917 -12.66 19.57 -35.81
N CYS A 918 -11.98 20.15 -36.80
CA CYS A 918 -12.56 21.22 -37.64
C CYS A 918 -13.72 20.72 -38.51
N VAL A 919 -13.77 19.41 -38.73
CA VAL A 919 -14.73 18.71 -39.58
C VAL A 919 -16.09 18.68 -38.88
N ASN A 920 -17.10 19.29 -39.49
CA ASN A 920 -18.47 19.26 -38.98
C ASN A 920 -19.07 17.84 -39.08
N ASP A 921 -19.62 17.34 -37.97
CA ASP A 921 -20.24 16.01 -37.72
C ASP A 921 -21.40 15.57 -38.65
N LYS A 922 -21.68 16.26 -39.76
CA LYS A 922 -22.92 16.02 -40.52
C LYS A 922 -22.93 14.78 -41.44
N GLN A 923 -21.87 13.97 -41.53
CA GLN A 923 -21.89 12.74 -42.33
C GLN A 923 -21.16 11.59 -41.63
N GLN A 924 -21.93 10.76 -40.96
CA GLN A 924 -21.45 9.71 -40.04
C GLN A 924 -21.05 8.38 -40.72
N GLN A 925 -20.77 8.32 -42.02
CA GLN A 925 -20.56 7.01 -42.69
C GLN A 925 -19.44 6.88 -43.74
N GLN A 926 -18.50 7.81 -43.89
CA GLN A 926 -17.34 7.60 -44.77
C GLN A 926 -16.05 8.19 -44.20
N GLU A 927 -14.90 7.72 -44.70
CA GLU A 927 -13.54 8.02 -44.21
C GLU A 927 -13.35 9.48 -43.76
N SER A 928 -12.58 9.69 -42.68
CA SER A 928 -12.25 11.02 -42.14
C SER A 928 -11.89 12.00 -43.26
N PRO A 929 -12.61 13.12 -43.45
CA PRO A 929 -12.36 14.01 -44.57
C PRO A 929 -10.99 14.66 -44.46
N LEU A 930 -10.43 14.99 -45.61
CA LEU A 930 -9.10 15.54 -45.73
C LEU A 930 -9.16 17.04 -45.38
N VAL A 931 -8.32 17.46 -44.42
CA VAL A 931 -8.27 18.86 -43.94
C VAL A 931 -6.90 19.45 -44.27
N GLY A 932 -6.89 20.59 -44.93
CA GLY A 932 -5.67 21.36 -45.19
C GLY A 932 -5.26 22.22 -43.99
N GLY A 933 -3.96 22.46 -43.83
CA GLY A 933 -3.40 23.31 -42.79
C GLY A 933 -2.33 24.24 -43.37
N ILE A 934 -2.38 25.51 -43.00
CA ILE A 934 -1.46 26.55 -43.42
C ILE A 934 -0.88 27.24 -42.19
N ILE A 935 0.44 27.46 -42.16
CA ILE A 935 1.12 28.07 -41.02
C ILE A 935 2.40 28.82 -41.42
N GLY A 936 2.79 29.77 -40.58
CA GLY A 936 4.12 30.40 -40.60
C GLY A 936 4.41 31.23 -41.84
N PRO A 937 3.54 32.15 -42.30
CA PRO A 937 3.89 33.01 -43.42
C PRO A 937 5.08 33.93 -43.06
N VAL A 938 6.14 33.89 -43.86
CA VAL A 938 7.35 34.72 -43.72
C VAL A 938 7.54 35.52 -44.99
N ILE A 939 7.75 36.83 -44.87
CA ILE A 939 8.06 37.74 -45.99
C ILE A 939 9.42 38.39 -45.75
N ASP A 940 10.20 38.58 -46.81
CA ASP A 940 11.48 39.29 -46.75
C ASP A 940 11.24 40.75 -46.28
N PRO A 941 11.90 41.19 -45.19
CA PRO A 941 11.74 42.53 -44.62
C PRO A 941 12.00 43.67 -45.62
N SER A 942 12.79 43.43 -46.66
CA SER A 942 13.09 44.39 -47.73
C SER A 942 11.83 44.83 -48.49
N TYR A 943 10.74 44.06 -48.40
CA TYR A 943 9.45 44.31 -49.04
C TYR A 943 8.34 44.67 -48.04
N SER A 944 8.69 45.34 -46.94
CA SER A 944 7.76 45.76 -45.88
C SER A 944 6.47 46.46 -46.37
N ASN A 945 6.56 47.26 -47.44
CA ASN A 945 5.41 47.97 -48.03
C ASN A 945 4.42 47.05 -48.79
N LEU A 946 4.85 45.83 -49.15
CA LEU A 946 4.07 44.84 -49.91
C LEU A 946 3.78 43.56 -49.11
N THR A 947 4.14 43.55 -47.82
CA THR A 947 4.03 42.37 -46.94
C THR A 947 2.63 41.77 -46.92
N GLU A 948 1.59 42.60 -46.87
CA GLU A 948 0.19 42.12 -46.83
C GLU A 948 -0.20 41.44 -48.14
N ILE A 949 0.12 42.06 -49.28
CA ILE A 949 -0.18 41.50 -50.61
C ILE A 949 0.54 40.16 -50.80
N PHE A 950 1.82 40.06 -50.42
CA PHE A 950 2.57 38.81 -50.53
C PHE A 950 2.08 37.73 -49.56
N LYS A 951 1.73 38.10 -48.33
CA LYS A 951 1.17 37.19 -47.33
C LYS A 951 -0.18 36.62 -47.80
N TYR A 952 -1.08 37.48 -48.31
CA TYR A 952 -2.37 37.04 -48.85
C TYR A 952 -2.21 36.24 -50.14
N GLY A 953 -1.24 36.57 -50.99
CA GLY A 953 -0.90 35.78 -52.18
C GLY A 953 -0.42 34.38 -51.82
N LEU A 954 0.50 34.25 -50.87
CA LEU A 954 0.97 32.94 -50.38
C LEU A 954 -0.17 32.10 -49.80
N ILE A 955 -1.06 32.70 -49.01
CA ILE A 955 -2.24 32.03 -48.45
C ILE A 955 -3.15 31.55 -49.59
N CYS A 956 -3.52 32.43 -50.53
CA CYS A 956 -4.36 32.08 -51.67
C CYS A 956 -3.73 30.97 -52.53
N SER A 957 -2.42 31.04 -52.80
CA SER A 957 -1.70 30.02 -53.55
C SER A 957 -1.69 28.67 -52.82
N GLY A 958 -1.56 28.65 -51.49
CA GLY A 958 -1.70 27.42 -50.70
C GLY A 958 -3.08 26.77 -50.80
N ILE A 959 -4.12 27.59 -50.77
CA ILE A 959 -5.51 27.13 -50.89
C ILE A 959 -5.80 26.64 -52.32
N THR A 960 -5.34 27.37 -53.34
CA THR A 960 -5.47 26.94 -54.75
C THR A 960 -4.70 25.65 -55.00
N PHE A 961 -3.50 25.51 -54.44
CA PHE A 961 -2.70 24.29 -54.56
C PHE A 961 -3.43 23.09 -53.95
N LEU A 962 -3.99 23.24 -52.75
CA LEU A 962 -4.82 22.23 -52.07
C LEU A 962 -6.00 21.80 -52.95
N LYS A 963 -6.70 22.74 -53.60
CA LYS A 963 -7.82 22.44 -54.52
C LYS A 963 -7.38 21.69 -55.77
N SER A 964 -6.19 21.98 -56.30
CA SER A 964 -5.67 21.37 -57.54
C SER A 964 -4.94 20.03 -57.36
N SER A 965 -4.48 19.71 -56.14
CA SER A 965 -3.58 18.58 -55.88
C SER A 965 -4.30 17.28 -55.51
N VAL A 966 -5.62 17.26 -55.63
CA VAL A 966 -6.49 16.21 -55.11
C VAL A 966 -7.14 15.50 -56.29
N ALA A 967 -7.08 14.17 -56.32
CA ALA A 967 -7.76 13.38 -57.34
C ALA A 967 -9.29 13.54 -57.18
N ASP A 968 -10.04 13.37 -58.27
CA ASP A 968 -11.51 13.61 -58.32
C ASP A 968 -12.33 12.84 -57.25
N ASP A 969 -11.74 11.82 -56.59
CA ASP A 969 -12.40 10.95 -55.60
C ASP A 969 -12.18 11.34 -54.12
N VAL A 970 -11.44 12.42 -53.80
CA VAL A 970 -11.17 12.83 -52.40
C VAL A 970 -11.73 14.23 -52.12
N GLU A 971 -12.72 14.33 -51.23
CA GLU A 971 -13.30 15.61 -50.85
C GLU A 971 -12.43 16.35 -49.83
N ILE A 972 -11.93 17.54 -50.20
CA ILE A 972 -11.37 18.53 -49.26
C ILE A 972 -12.31 19.71 -49.18
N ASN A 973 -13.01 19.83 -48.05
CA ASN A 973 -13.95 20.93 -47.86
C ASN A 973 -13.44 22.01 -46.90
N GLN A 974 -12.35 21.75 -46.16
CA GLN A 974 -11.91 22.65 -45.11
C GLN A 974 -10.38 22.86 -45.05
N CYS A 975 -9.99 24.07 -44.66
CA CYS A 975 -8.59 24.43 -44.43
C CYS A 975 -8.44 25.28 -43.16
N ILE A 976 -7.45 24.97 -42.34
CA ILE A 976 -7.12 25.75 -41.14
C ILE A 976 -5.90 26.63 -41.35
N MET A 977 -5.93 27.82 -40.74
CA MET A 977 -4.78 28.69 -40.62
C MET A 977 -4.40 28.82 -39.14
N LEU A 978 -3.16 28.46 -38.83
CA LEU A 978 -2.59 28.51 -37.48
C LEU A 978 -1.74 29.78 -37.29
N ASP A 979 -1.52 30.15 -36.03
CA ASP A 979 -0.63 31.26 -35.63
C ASP A 979 -1.07 32.65 -36.12
N VAL A 980 -2.38 32.89 -36.37
CA VAL A 980 -2.86 34.21 -36.80
C VAL A 980 -2.85 35.17 -35.62
N ASN A 981 -2.02 36.21 -35.70
CA ASN A 981 -1.86 37.25 -34.68
C ASN A 981 -2.21 38.63 -35.26
N ASP A 982 -2.49 39.61 -34.39
CA ASP A 982 -2.81 41.00 -34.75
C ASP A 982 -4.16 41.24 -35.47
N ASP A 983 -4.90 42.28 -35.04
CA ASP A 983 -6.25 42.57 -35.52
C ASP A 983 -6.28 42.92 -37.02
N LYS A 984 -5.22 43.56 -37.52
CA LYS A 984 -5.09 43.91 -38.95
C LYS A 984 -4.96 42.65 -39.81
N THR A 985 -4.13 41.70 -39.39
CA THR A 985 -3.97 40.41 -40.09
C THR A 985 -5.27 39.61 -40.04
N ILE A 986 -5.95 39.54 -38.90
CA ILE A 986 -7.22 38.80 -38.75
C ILE A 986 -8.26 39.32 -39.73
N ASN A 987 -8.42 40.64 -39.86
CA ASN A 987 -9.38 41.22 -40.78
C ASN A 987 -9.05 40.90 -42.24
N GLY A 988 -7.79 40.99 -42.65
CA GLY A 988 -7.41 40.63 -44.02
C GLY A 988 -7.53 39.13 -44.33
N VAL A 989 -7.30 38.25 -43.35
CA VAL A 989 -7.52 36.81 -43.51
C VAL A 989 -9.03 36.48 -43.56
N LYS A 990 -9.88 37.25 -42.86
CA LYS A 990 -11.35 37.19 -43.02
C LYS A 990 -11.81 37.62 -44.41
N GLU A 991 -11.18 38.61 -45.04
CA GLU A 991 -11.47 38.99 -46.44
C GLU A 991 -11.17 37.84 -47.42
N ILE A 992 -10.28 36.91 -47.06
CA ILE A 992 -9.98 35.70 -47.83
C ILE A 992 -11.03 34.60 -47.60
N GLY A 993 -11.90 34.74 -46.60
CA GLY A 993 -12.99 33.80 -46.31
C GLY A 993 -12.79 32.89 -45.10
N PHE A 994 -11.74 33.12 -44.30
CA PHE A 994 -11.53 32.38 -43.05
C PHE A 994 -12.32 32.99 -41.90
N ASP A 995 -12.94 32.14 -41.09
CA ASP A 995 -13.60 32.54 -39.84
C ASP A 995 -12.75 32.18 -38.61
N THR A 996 -12.89 32.95 -37.53
CA THR A 996 -12.23 32.64 -36.26
C THR A 996 -12.85 31.41 -35.62
N TRP A 997 -12.07 30.36 -35.38
CA TRP A 997 -12.53 29.12 -34.76
C TRP A 997 -12.12 29.04 -33.29
N LYS A 998 -10.81 29.01 -33.01
CA LYS A 998 -10.25 28.93 -31.65
C LYS A 998 -9.18 30.01 -31.43
N TYR A 999 -8.82 30.26 -30.18
CA TYR A 999 -7.67 31.08 -29.84
C TYR A 999 -6.79 30.40 -28.79
N TYR A 1000 -5.54 30.82 -28.66
CA TYR A 1000 -4.59 30.36 -27.65
C TYR A 1000 -3.57 31.46 -27.34
N TYR A 1001 -2.70 31.23 -26.37
CA TYR A 1001 -1.55 32.09 -26.07
C TYR A 1001 -0.27 31.35 -26.42
N ASP A 1002 0.74 32.07 -26.92
CA ASP A 1002 2.05 31.50 -27.25
C ASP A 1002 2.65 30.70 -26.09
N TYR A 1003 2.59 31.31 -24.92
CA TYR A 1003 2.84 30.71 -23.63
C TYR A 1003 2.02 31.47 -22.59
N TYR A 1004 1.69 30.81 -21.49
CA TYR A 1004 0.91 31.38 -20.40
C TYR A 1004 1.78 32.06 -19.32
N ASP A 1005 3.05 31.66 -19.25
CA ASP A 1005 4.12 32.32 -18.50
C ASP A 1005 5.47 31.78 -19.02
N LYS A 1006 6.51 32.60 -18.92
CA LYS A 1006 7.88 32.28 -19.37
C LYS A 1006 8.87 32.76 -18.32
N LYS A 1007 9.76 31.88 -17.88
CA LYS A 1007 10.82 32.20 -16.93
C LYS A 1007 12.19 32.10 -17.58
N SER A 1008 12.94 33.20 -17.53
CA SER A 1008 14.37 33.22 -17.85
C SER A 1008 15.17 32.89 -16.60
N ASN A 1009 16.26 32.13 -16.75
CA ASN A 1009 17.10 31.66 -15.64
C ASN A 1009 16.33 30.76 -14.62
N PRO A 1010 15.78 29.63 -15.08
CA PRO A 1010 14.87 28.79 -14.30
C PRO A 1010 15.54 28.16 -13.06
N GLU A 1011 16.87 28.04 -13.03
CA GLU A 1011 17.60 27.55 -11.85
C GLU A 1011 17.34 28.38 -10.61
N LYS A 1012 17.31 29.71 -10.73
CA LYS A 1012 17.05 30.60 -9.57
C LYS A 1012 15.60 30.56 -9.11
N VAL A 1013 14.67 30.30 -10.03
CA VAL A 1013 13.22 30.42 -9.79
C VAL A 1013 12.64 29.13 -9.21
N PHE A 1014 13.09 27.97 -9.67
CA PHE A 1014 12.46 26.68 -9.37
C PHE A 1014 13.32 25.71 -8.55
N LEU A 1015 14.61 26.00 -8.36
CA LEU A 1015 15.50 25.21 -7.51
C LEU A 1015 15.92 25.94 -6.21
N SER A 1016 15.36 27.13 -5.95
CA SER A 1016 15.38 27.78 -4.62
C SER A 1016 14.17 27.35 -3.80
#